data_AF-A0A934CH24-F1
#
_entry.id   AF-A0A934CH24-F1
#
_cell.length_a   1.000
_cell.length_b   1.000
_cell.length_c   1.000
_cell.angle_alpha   90.00
_cell.angle_beta   90.00
_cell.angle_gamma   90.00
#
_symmetry.space_group_name_H-M   'P 1'
#
loop_
_entity.id
_entity.type
_entity.pdbx_description
1 polymer ?
#
loop_
_entity_poly.entity_id
_entity_poly.type
_entity_poly.pdbx_seq_one_letter_code
_entity_poly.pdbx_strand_id
1 'polypeptide(L)'
;MNTLHGRWQGRLQAATAAGLAVLVLTGCAAGYFQHKEGMQLMDEGRYEEGLAQLDAAMRAGPEQLSYKAAYLTHKERAVATLLGSAEAERRAGRSEQARAVYQRVLRIDPHNTPAATGLAALEADKRHAAILGEATDAYDKGNYESARTILAPLLLEDPVREDALALARRLDEKLAVEGLSGPSLRGKFKKPVTLQLRDANLKMVFEALSRTSGINVLLDKDVKPDIRSSIFVKDVSVEDAIDLILLQNQLEKKIVSDNTVFIYPNQPAKLKDYQDLKIRSFHLSNADPKQMLTMLKTLLKTKDIFVHEKTNSIVIRDTPEAIRLAERLIADQDSPEPEVMLEVEVLEVQRSNLTEIGIKYPDYLTLTARGTPSGTGTASTVTVDDLRNLNGSGILTSPALSVGFNFHSGHGDVNVLASPRIRAKNREKAKIMIGDRVPVITNAITPVATGSPVVTGSVQYLDVGLKLEVEPDVNPDHLVEIKVNLEVSSIAKEVPNVQSGTLAYQIGTRNASTVLRLRDGETQVLAGLISDQDRKTTVEVPYLGLVPVIGRLFSSHRDDVSKSEIVLSITPRIVRASKVRDARELEYWSGTETTLRNAPLVLKPVGSVSVSSTVAPAAAPVAAPVSSISRNRVPLAAGALYRSPPPPVSAAPPAAAGEPPVADVPPVADVPPPGNEPLTLGWQGPSQAKVGDRISLSINSASGLGVRSLGLLVSYDAAVLRAVDVAEGDLLKQVDPAASFTKTIDQESGQIVVDLASQAAVGGRKGTVATVTFEVIGAAAESAITISRIVSAGAKGEAVSFVTPASYKLGLGQ
;
A
#
# COMPACT_ATOMS: atom_id res chain seq x y z
N MET A 1 82.54 -19.54 -53.20
CA MET A 1 82.66 -18.69 -52.00
C MET A 1 81.29 -18.26 -51.43
N ASN A 2 80.30 -19.17 -51.32
CA ASN A 2 78.90 -18.79 -50.96
C ASN A 2 78.39 -19.27 -49.59
N THR A 3 79.18 -19.98 -48.79
CA THR A 3 78.71 -20.57 -47.51
C THR A 3 79.08 -19.78 -46.25
N LEU A 4 79.90 -18.73 -46.37
CA LEU A 4 80.37 -17.92 -45.23
C LEU A 4 79.55 -16.64 -44.96
N HIS A 5 78.89 -16.07 -45.98
CA HIS A 5 78.13 -14.82 -45.83
C HIS A 5 76.80 -15.00 -45.06
N GLY A 6 76.10 -16.13 -45.23
CA GLY A 6 74.79 -16.36 -44.60
C GLY A 6 74.81 -16.43 -43.06
N ARG A 7 75.92 -16.89 -42.44
CA ARG A 7 76.01 -17.01 -40.97
C ARG A 7 76.26 -15.69 -40.25
N TRP A 8 76.74 -14.65 -40.95
CA TRP A 8 76.96 -13.32 -40.37
C TRP A 8 75.70 -12.46 -40.40
N GLN A 9 74.93 -12.46 -41.49
CA GLN A 9 73.67 -11.71 -41.57
C GLN A 9 72.64 -12.17 -40.53
N GLY A 10 72.47 -13.48 -40.33
CA GLY A 10 71.56 -14.01 -39.31
C GLY A 10 71.94 -13.65 -37.87
N ARG A 11 73.24 -13.50 -37.58
CA ARG A 11 73.71 -13.05 -36.24
C ARG A 11 73.51 -11.55 -36.02
N LEU A 12 73.69 -10.73 -37.05
CA LEU A 12 73.41 -9.29 -36.94
C LEU A 12 71.92 -9.01 -36.75
N GLN A 13 71.04 -9.69 -37.51
CA GLN A 13 69.58 -9.56 -37.36
C GLN A 13 69.08 -10.08 -36.00
N ALA A 14 69.65 -11.17 -35.48
CA ALA A 14 69.31 -11.64 -34.13
C ALA A 14 69.72 -10.63 -33.03
N ALA A 15 70.89 -9.99 -33.18
CA ALA A 15 71.37 -8.99 -32.22
C ALA A 15 70.55 -7.69 -32.25
N THR A 16 70.17 -7.19 -33.43
CA THR A 16 69.31 -6.00 -33.54
C THR A 16 67.88 -6.28 -33.08
N ALA A 17 67.31 -7.46 -33.38
CA ALA A 17 66.01 -7.88 -32.86
C ALA A 17 66.00 -8.00 -31.33
N ALA A 18 67.06 -8.56 -30.73
CA ALA A 18 67.20 -8.65 -29.27
C ALA A 18 67.32 -7.26 -28.61
N GLY A 19 68.11 -6.35 -29.17
CA GLY A 19 68.24 -4.98 -28.64
C GLY A 19 66.94 -4.18 -28.71
N LEU A 20 66.18 -4.34 -29.80
CA LEU A 20 64.90 -3.66 -29.99
C LEU A 20 63.81 -4.23 -29.07
N ALA A 21 63.81 -5.56 -28.84
CA ALA A 21 62.92 -6.20 -27.87
C ALA A 21 63.18 -5.73 -26.42
N VAL A 22 64.45 -5.57 -26.01
CA VAL A 22 64.80 -5.08 -24.66
C VAL A 22 64.35 -3.63 -24.45
N LEU A 23 64.51 -2.76 -25.45
CA LEU A 23 64.05 -1.36 -25.36
C LEU A 23 62.52 -1.25 -25.25
N VAL A 24 61.77 -2.05 -26.02
CA VAL A 24 60.30 -2.12 -25.92
C VAL A 24 59.84 -2.62 -24.54
N LEU A 25 60.52 -3.64 -23.99
CA LEU A 25 60.21 -4.16 -22.65
C LEU A 25 60.46 -3.13 -21.54
N THR A 26 61.50 -2.30 -21.65
CA THR A 26 61.77 -1.26 -20.63
C THR A 26 60.73 -0.13 -20.62
N GLY A 27 60.10 0.20 -21.76
CA GLY A 27 59.04 1.21 -21.81
C GLY A 27 57.77 0.75 -21.09
N CYS A 28 57.33 -0.49 -21.31
CA CYS A 28 56.15 -1.05 -20.66
C CYS A 28 56.32 -1.25 -19.15
N ALA A 29 57.54 -1.50 -18.67
CA ALA A 29 57.81 -1.74 -17.25
C ALA A 29 57.60 -0.50 -16.36
N ALA A 30 57.95 0.70 -16.85
CA ALA A 30 57.85 1.93 -16.08
C ALA A 30 56.39 2.34 -15.78
N GLY A 31 55.53 2.33 -16.81
CA GLY A 31 54.10 2.65 -16.64
C GLY A 31 53.36 1.62 -15.79
N TYR A 32 53.74 0.34 -15.88
CA TYR A 32 53.16 -0.72 -15.03
C TYR A 32 53.48 -0.51 -13.54
N PHE A 33 54.72 -0.11 -13.20
CA PHE A 33 55.10 0.15 -11.82
C PHE A 33 54.35 1.35 -11.23
N GLN A 34 54.32 2.47 -11.95
CA GLN A 34 53.59 3.69 -11.55
C GLN A 34 52.09 3.43 -11.38
N HIS A 35 51.48 2.64 -12.28
CA HIS A 35 50.08 2.24 -12.15
C HIS A 35 49.85 1.44 -10.86
N LYS A 36 50.73 0.48 -10.54
CA LYS A 36 50.59 -0.35 -9.34
C LYS A 36 50.79 0.47 -8.05
N GLU A 37 51.80 1.32 -8.00
CA GLU A 37 52.07 2.22 -6.86
C GLU A 37 50.92 3.21 -6.66
N GLY A 38 50.40 3.80 -7.74
CA GLY A 38 49.23 4.68 -7.70
C GLY A 38 47.99 4.00 -7.13
N MET A 39 47.72 2.74 -7.51
CA MET A 39 46.62 1.95 -6.94
C MET A 39 46.80 1.72 -5.42
N GLN A 40 48.03 1.39 -4.97
CA GLN A 40 48.29 1.19 -3.53
C GLN A 40 48.08 2.48 -2.71
N LEU A 41 48.54 3.63 -3.21
CA LEU A 41 48.33 4.93 -2.55
C LEU A 41 46.85 5.33 -2.48
N MET A 42 46.03 4.89 -3.45
CA MET A 42 44.57 5.09 -3.41
C MET A 42 43.90 4.24 -2.32
N ASP A 43 44.36 2.99 -2.12
CA ASP A 43 43.87 2.10 -1.06
C ASP A 43 44.32 2.58 0.35
N GLU A 44 45.49 3.22 0.45
CA GLU A 44 45.97 3.91 1.66
C GLU A 44 45.23 5.24 1.97
N GLY A 45 44.30 5.68 1.11
CA GLY A 45 43.57 6.95 1.26
C GLY A 45 44.36 8.21 0.89
N ARG A 46 45.56 8.06 0.30
CA ARG A 46 46.43 9.17 -0.14
C ARG A 46 46.08 9.62 -1.56
N TYR A 47 44.82 10.02 -1.75
CA TYR A 47 44.20 10.24 -3.06
C TYR A 47 44.98 11.18 -4.00
N GLU A 48 45.56 12.27 -3.48
CA GLU A 48 46.31 13.22 -4.32
C GLU A 48 47.57 12.60 -4.93
N GLU A 49 48.29 11.80 -4.14
CA GLU A 49 49.55 11.17 -4.55
C GLU A 49 49.28 9.95 -5.44
N GLY A 50 48.25 9.15 -5.11
CA GLY A 50 47.80 8.05 -5.95
C GLY A 50 47.32 8.50 -7.34
N LEU A 51 46.55 9.60 -7.41
CA LEU A 51 46.12 10.17 -8.69
C LEU A 51 47.30 10.77 -9.48
N ALA A 52 48.29 11.38 -8.82
CA ALA A 52 49.49 11.87 -9.50
C ALA A 52 50.31 10.73 -10.13
N GLN A 53 50.46 9.59 -9.44
CA GLN A 53 51.12 8.40 -10.00
C GLN A 53 50.32 7.75 -11.14
N LEU A 54 48.98 7.74 -11.05
CA LEU A 54 48.10 7.24 -12.12
C LEU A 54 48.10 8.16 -13.36
N ASP A 55 48.19 9.48 -13.19
CA ASP A 55 48.38 10.43 -14.30
C ASP A 55 49.77 10.25 -14.94
N ALA A 56 50.83 10.07 -14.14
CA ALA A 56 52.16 9.74 -14.65
C ALA A 56 52.15 8.43 -15.49
N ALA A 57 51.47 7.38 -15.00
CA ALA A 57 51.30 6.13 -15.74
C ALA A 57 50.51 6.31 -17.05
N MET A 58 49.47 7.15 -17.05
CA MET A 58 48.71 7.48 -18.27
C MET A 58 49.59 8.19 -19.31
N ARG A 59 50.40 9.16 -18.87
CA ARG A 59 51.34 9.91 -19.74
C ARG A 59 52.47 9.02 -20.27
N ALA A 60 52.90 8.03 -19.49
CA ALA A 60 53.92 7.05 -19.90
C ALA A 60 53.41 6.03 -20.93
N GLY A 61 52.10 5.77 -21.00
CA GLY A 61 51.49 4.78 -21.89
C GLY A 61 50.16 5.21 -22.53
N PRO A 62 50.15 6.22 -23.42
CA PRO A 62 48.92 6.82 -23.96
C PRO A 62 48.09 5.87 -24.86
N GLU A 63 48.73 4.88 -25.49
CA GLU A 63 48.06 3.83 -26.27
C GLU A 63 47.21 2.88 -25.40
N GLN A 64 47.51 2.79 -24.10
CA GLN A 64 46.91 1.79 -23.22
C GLN A 64 45.67 2.35 -22.50
N LEU A 65 44.51 2.16 -23.15
CA LEU A 65 43.20 2.61 -22.66
C LEU A 65 42.88 2.23 -21.19
N SER A 66 43.44 1.13 -20.67
CA SER A 66 43.23 0.71 -19.29
C SER A 66 43.80 1.70 -18.25
N TYR A 67 44.90 2.40 -18.54
CA TYR A 67 45.47 3.39 -17.60
C TYR A 67 44.63 4.66 -17.55
N LYS A 68 44.12 5.10 -18.71
CA LYS A 68 43.16 6.21 -18.77
C LYS A 68 41.86 5.86 -18.05
N ALA A 69 41.32 4.65 -18.25
CA ALA A 69 40.15 4.18 -17.54
C ALA A 69 40.38 4.12 -16.02
N ALA A 70 41.49 3.52 -15.58
CA ALA A 70 41.84 3.43 -14.16
C ALA A 70 41.94 4.82 -13.50
N TYR A 71 42.67 5.76 -14.11
CA TYR A 71 42.77 7.13 -13.60
C TYR A 71 41.40 7.81 -13.47
N LEU A 72 40.53 7.71 -14.50
CA LEU A 72 39.21 8.34 -14.48
C LEU A 72 38.31 7.74 -13.38
N THR A 73 38.20 6.40 -13.33
CA THR A 73 37.39 5.71 -12.30
C THR A 73 37.91 5.97 -10.89
N HIS A 74 39.22 6.03 -10.69
CA HIS A 74 39.82 6.32 -9.39
C HIS A 74 39.70 7.81 -9.01
N LYS A 75 39.77 8.74 -9.97
CA LYS A 75 39.48 10.16 -9.74
C LYS A 75 38.03 10.36 -9.30
N GLU A 76 37.08 9.76 -10.01
CA GLU A 76 35.65 9.80 -9.67
C GLU A 76 35.38 9.24 -8.27
N ARG A 77 35.95 8.06 -7.94
CA ARG A 77 35.83 7.46 -6.61
C ARG A 77 36.41 8.36 -5.51
N ALA A 78 37.61 8.92 -5.68
CA ALA A 78 38.21 9.81 -4.71
C ALA A 78 37.40 11.10 -4.51
N VAL A 79 36.93 11.71 -5.60
CA VAL A 79 36.05 12.89 -5.56
C VAL A 79 34.76 12.58 -4.81
N ALA A 80 34.09 11.45 -5.09
CA ALA A 80 32.88 11.04 -4.39
C ALA A 80 33.11 10.81 -2.90
N THR A 81 34.20 10.14 -2.52
CA THR A 81 34.55 9.91 -1.10
C THR A 81 34.85 11.22 -0.37
N LEU A 82 35.61 12.14 -0.99
CA LEU A 82 35.91 13.44 -0.40
C LEU A 82 34.65 14.32 -0.28
N LEU A 83 33.79 14.36 -1.29
CA LEU A 83 32.50 15.07 -1.22
C LEU A 83 31.62 14.53 -0.08
N GLY A 84 31.51 13.20 0.05
CA GLY A 84 30.78 12.57 1.15
C GLY A 84 31.34 12.96 2.53
N SER A 85 32.66 13.03 2.69
CA SER A 85 33.29 13.51 3.93
C SER A 85 33.05 15.01 4.19
N ALA A 86 33.05 15.86 3.14
CA ALA A 86 32.76 17.28 3.27
C ALA A 86 31.30 17.52 3.71
N GLU A 87 30.36 16.77 3.15
CA GLU A 87 28.96 16.79 3.59
C GLU A 87 28.79 16.30 5.04
N ALA A 88 29.52 15.26 5.45
CA ALA A 88 29.49 14.78 6.83
C ALA A 88 29.99 15.85 7.82
N GLU A 89 31.11 16.50 7.54
CA GLU A 89 31.64 17.59 8.37
C GLU A 89 30.72 18.84 8.36
N ARG A 90 30.04 19.14 7.24
CA ARG A 90 29.01 20.19 7.16
C ARG A 90 27.82 19.86 8.07
N ARG A 91 27.29 18.62 8.00
CA ARG A 91 26.19 18.15 8.87
C ARG A 91 26.59 18.11 10.35
N ALA A 92 27.87 17.89 10.65
CA ALA A 92 28.43 17.98 12.00
C ALA A 92 28.68 19.43 12.49
N GLY A 93 28.31 20.46 11.72
CA GLY A 93 28.49 21.87 12.08
C GLY A 93 29.94 22.39 11.99
N ARG A 94 30.87 21.60 11.42
CA ARG A 94 32.30 21.93 11.36
C ARG A 94 32.64 22.61 10.03
N SER A 95 32.05 23.77 9.79
CA SER A 95 32.09 24.49 8.51
C SER A 95 33.51 24.74 7.97
N GLU A 96 34.50 24.99 8.84
CA GLU A 96 35.90 25.18 8.43
C GLU A 96 36.56 23.89 7.92
N GLN A 97 36.24 22.74 8.51
CA GLN A 97 36.75 21.44 8.06
C GLN A 97 36.10 21.05 6.73
N ALA A 98 34.78 21.23 6.60
CA ALA A 98 34.06 21.02 5.35
C ALA A 98 34.61 21.91 4.20
N ARG A 99 34.89 23.20 4.49
CA ARG A 99 35.52 24.13 3.52
C ARG A 99 36.86 23.60 3.01
N ALA A 100 37.73 23.15 3.91
CA ALA A 100 39.04 22.61 3.54
C ALA A 100 38.93 21.37 2.63
N VAL A 101 37.95 20.49 2.87
CA VAL A 101 37.70 19.30 2.03
C VAL A 101 37.12 19.69 0.67
N TYR A 102 36.16 20.62 0.58
CA TYR A 102 35.66 21.09 -0.72
C TYR A 102 36.76 21.76 -1.57
N GLN A 103 37.64 22.56 -0.94
CA GLN A 103 38.83 23.12 -1.61
C GLN A 103 39.81 22.03 -2.07
N ARG A 104 39.90 20.90 -1.34
CA ARG A 104 40.69 19.72 -1.75
C ARG A 104 40.11 19.07 -3.01
N VAL A 105 38.78 18.93 -3.09
CA VAL A 105 38.09 18.43 -4.29
C VAL A 105 38.34 19.33 -5.49
N LEU A 106 38.21 20.67 -5.34
CA LEU A 106 38.48 21.61 -6.43
C LEU A 106 39.95 21.63 -6.89
N ARG A 107 40.90 21.17 -6.07
CA ARG A 107 42.31 21.01 -6.48
C ARG A 107 42.53 19.78 -7.37
N ILE A 108 41.74 18.72 -7.16
CA ILE A 108 41.73 17.48 -7.96
C ILE A 108 40.87 17.67 -9.24
N ASP A 109 39.80 18.46 -9.14
CA ASP A 109 38.83 18.69 -10.20
C ASP A 109 38.31 20.14 -10.19
N PRO A 110 38.99 21.08 -10.86
CA PRO A 110 38.66 22.52 -10.82
C PRO A 110 37.25 22.88 -11.34
N HIS A 111 36.63 22.01 -12.12
CA HIS A 111 35.29 22.22 -12.69
C HIS A 111 34.17 21.47 -11.93
N ASN A 112 34.47 20.95 -10.73
CA ASN A 112 33.52 20.18 -9.94
C ASN A 112 32.38 21.05 -9.38
N THR A 113 31.19 20.96 -9.99
CA THR A 113 30.04 21.76 -9.56
C THR A 113 29.54 21.42 -8.15
N PRO A 114 29.48 20.16 -7.66
CA PRO A 114 29.13 19.86 -6.27
C PRO A 114 30.06 20.51 -5.22
N ALA A 115 31.37 20.59 -5.48
CA ALA A 115 32.30 21.21 -4.54
C ALA A 115 32.13 22.75 -4.49
N ALA A 116 31.87 23.38 -5.64
CA ALA A 116 31.59 24.81 -5.72
C ALA A 116 30.26 25.19 -5.04
N THR A 117 29.20 24.41 -5.25
CA THR A 117 27.91 24.65 -4.56
C THR A 117 28.00 24.35 -3.07
N GLY A 118 28.78 23.35 -2.66
CA GLY A 118 29.07 23.07 -1.25
C GLY A 118 29.75 24.23 -0.52
N LEU A 119 30.71 24.90 -1.16
CA LEU A 119 31.34 26.11 -0.62
C LEU A 119 30.36 27.30 -0.51
N ALA A 120 29.58 27.56 -1.56
CA ALA A 120 28.56 28.61 -1.54
C ALA A 120 27.50 28.36 -0.45
N ALA A 121 27.13 27.09 -0.22
CA ALA A 121 26.20 26.70 0.84
C ALA A 121 26.78 26.96 2.24
N LEU A 122 28.08 26.71 2.49
CA LEU A 122 28.72 27.05 3.77
C LEU A 122 28.74 28.57 4.04
N GLU A 123 28.83 29.39 3.00
CA GLU A 123 28.73 30.85 3.13
C GLU A 123 27.29 31.32 3.37
N ALA A 124 26.30 30.67 2.73
CA ALA A 124 24.88 30.88 3.01
C ALA A 124 24.53 30.48 4.46
N ASP A 125 24.93 29.28 4.91
CA ASP A 125 24.70 28.77 6.27
C ASP A 125 25.18 29.80 7.33
N LYS A 126 26.34 30.44 7.10
CA LYS A 126 26.90 31.50 7.96
C LYS A 126 26.10 32.81 7.92
N ARG A 127 25.65 33.25 6.74
CA ARG A 127 24.78 34.44 6.60
C ARG A 127 23.43 34.21 7.29
N HIS A 128 22.81 33.06 7.09
CA HIS A 128 21.54 32.68 7.72
C HIS A 128 21.65 32.60 9.23
N ALA A 129 22.74 32.07 9.78
CA ALA A 129 22.98 32.05 11.22
C ALA A 129 23.06 33.47 11.82
N ALA A 130 23.69 34.42 11.12
CA ALA A 130 23.74 35.82 11.55
C ALA A 130 22.35 36.50 11.52
N ILE A 131 21.60 36.32 10.42
CA ILE A 131 20.23 36.87 10.28
C ILE A 131 19.29 36.28 11.35
N LEU A 132 19.39 34.98 11.64
CA LEU A 132 18.60 34.33 12.67
C LEU A 132 18.95 34.86 14.07
N GLY A 133 20.24 35.07 14.34
CA GLY A 133 20.71 35.75 15.56
C GLY A 133 20.11 37.15 15.71
N GLU A 134 20.14 37.96 14.66
CA GLU A 134 19.56 39.31 14.69
C GLU A 134 18.02 39.30 14.86
N ALA A 135 17.33 38.35 14.21
CA ALA A 135 15.88 38.18 14.35
C ALA A 135 15.48 37.68 15.76
N THR A 136 16.27 36.80 16.38
CA THR A 136 16.04 36.38 17.78
C THR A 136 16.30 37.53 18.76
N ASP A 137 17.38 38.28 18.56
CA ASP A 137 17.68 39.51 19.31
C ASP A 137 16.53 40.54 19.23
N ALA A 138 15.91 40.70 18.05
CA ALA A 138 14.77 41.60 17.86
C ALA A 138 13.48 41.05 18.50
N TYR A 139 13.28 39.72 18.49
CA TYR A 139 12.18 39.04 19.19
C TYR A 139 12.27 39.23 20.71
N ASP A 140 13.45 39.01 21.30
CA ASP A 140 13.69 39.14 22.73
C ASP A 140 13.58 40.60 23.23
N LYS A 141 13.85 41.58 22.35
CA LYS A 141 13.61 43.01 22.57
C LYS A 141 12.12 43.41 22.40
N GLY A 142 11.23 42.47 22.04
CA GLY A 142 9.80 42.69 21.87
C GLY A 142 9.38 43.36 20.55
N ASN A 143 10.29 43.53 19.60
CA ASN A 143 10.03 44.22 18.32
C ASN A 143 9.64 43.20 17.23
N TYR A 144 8.45 42.59 17.39
CA TYR A 144 8.03 41.46 16.54
C TYR A 144 7.95 41.78 15.05
N GLU A 145 7.49 42.99 14.66
CA GLU A 145 7.48 43.39 13.25
C GLU A 145 8.88 43.46 12.64
N SER A 146 9.87 44.05 13.35
CA SER A 146 11.24 44.11 12.83
C SER A 146 11.88 42.73 12.77
N ALA A 147 11.65 41.88 13.78
CA ALA A 147 12.12 40.49 13.78
C ALA A 147 11.57 39.70 12.57
N ARG A 148 10.30 39.91 12.21
CA ARG A 148 9.69 39.32 11.00
C ARG A 148 10.32 39.85 9.72
N THR A 149 10.59 41.16 9.63
CA THR A 149 11.25 41.77 8.46
C THR A 149 12.69 41.26 8.28
N ILE A 150 13.44 41.07 9.37
CA ILE A 150 14.80 40.51 9.35
C ILE A 150 14.77 39.02 8.96
N LEU A 151 13.78 38.25 9.43
CA LEU A 151 13.65 36.82 9.14
C LEU A 151 13.14 36.52 7.71
N ALA A 152 12.36 37.42 7.11
CA ALA A 152 11.76 37.24 5.78
C ALA A 152 12.76 36.86 4.65
N PRO A 153 13.91 37.52 4.46
CA PRO A 153 14.88 37.12 3.42
C PRO A 153 15.48 35.72 3.67
N LEU A 154 15.64 35.30 4.93
CA LEU A 154 16.13 33.95 5.25
C LEU A 154 15.12 32.89 4.81
N LEU A 155 13.84 33.06 5.14
CA LEU A 155 12.77 32.14 4.73
C LEU A 155 12.55 32.08 3.21
N LEU A 156 12.99 33.11 2.47
CA LEU A 156 12.96 33.13 1.01
C LEU A 156 14.15 32.38 0.39
N GLU A 157 15.34 32.41 1.02
CA GLU A 157 16.52 31.64 0.58
C GLU A 157 16.46 30.16 1.01
N ASP A 158 16.00 29.86 2.23
CA ASP A 158 15.83 28.51 2.78
C ASP A 158 14.48 28.35 3.51
N PRO A 159 13.42 27.90 2.82
CA PRO A 159 12.09 27.71 3.41
C PRO A 159 11.95 26.44 4.26
N VAL A 160 12.98 25.58 4.36
CA VAL A 160 12.91 24.28 5.06
C VAL A 160 13.60 24.32 6.43
N ARG A 161 14.35 25.39 6.73
CA ARG A 161 15.10 25.52 7.99
C ARG A 161 14.21 25.57 9.24
N GLU A 162 14.20 24.46 9.99
CA GLU A 162 13.39 24.29 11.21
C GLU A 162 13.54 25.43 12.23
N ASP A 163 14.75 25.90 12.52
CA ASP A 163 14.98 27.00 13.49
C ASP A 163 14.25 28.29 13.07
N ALA A 164 14.31 28.60 11.78
CA ALA A 164 13.67 29.79 11.21
C ALA A 164 12.15 29.62 11.16
N LEU A 165 11.66 28.43 10.79
CA LEU A 165 10.24 28.10 10.84
C LEU A 165 9.68 28.10 12.28
N ALA A 166 10.48 27.75 13.28
CA ALA A 166 10.10 27.81 14.68
C ALA A 166 10.02 29.26 15.17
N LEU A 167 10.98 30.12 14.82
CA LEU A 167 10.93 31.55 15.11
C LEU A 167 9.77 32.24 14.37
N ALA A 168 9.54 31.90 13.09
CA ALA A 168 8.44 32.40 12.29
C ALA A 168 7.09 32.03 12.91
N ARG A 169 6.87 30.76 13.30
CA ARG A 169 5.67 30.32 14.01
C ARG A 169 5.44 31.10 15.32
N ARG A 170 6.49 31.36 16.11
CA ARG A 170 6.40 32.17 17.33
C ARG A 170 6.10 33.64 17.05
N LEU A 171 6.64 34.21 15.97
CA LEU A 171 6.36 35.57 15.52
C LEU A 171 4.93 35.71 15.02
N ASP A 172 4.50 34.83 14.13
CA ASP A 172 3.14 34.81 13.62
C ASP A 172 2.13 34.51 14.74
N GLU A 173 2.44 33.67 15.75
CA GLU A 173 1.60 33.52 16.94
C GLU A 173 1.48 34.83 17.73
N LYS A 174 2.58 35.54 18.00
CA LYS A 174 2.56 36.83 18.72
C LYS A 174 1.79 37.90 17.95
N LEU A 175 2.09 38.06 16.67
CA LEU A 175 1.43 39.02 15.77
C LEU A 175 -0.04 38.65 15.53
N ALA A 176 -0.39 37.36 15.47
CA ALA A 176 -1.76 36.91 15.41
C ALA A 176 -2.49 37.10 16.76
N VAL A 177 -1.85 36.96 17.91
CA VAL A 177 -2.45 37.34 19.20
C VAL A 177 -2.72 38.85 19.25
N GLU A 178 -1.83 39.68 18.72
CA GLU A 178 -2.03 41.13 18.60
C GLU A 178 -3.13 41.51 17.59
N GLY A 179 -3.23 40.82 16.44
CA GLY A 179 -4.22 41.08 15.38
C GLY A 179 -5.57 40.34 15.48
N LEU A 180 -5.63 39.21 16.20
CA LEU A 180 -6.86 38.43 16.48
C LEU A 180 -7.47 38.77 17.85
N SER A 181 -6.74 39.50 18.68
CA SER A 181 -7.39 40.43 19.60
C SER A 181 -8.28 41.34 18.74
N GLY A 182 -9.59 41.31 18.96
CA GLY A 182 -10.51 42.22 18.26
C GLY A 182 -10.34 43.65 18.79
N PRO A 183 -11.43 44.42 18.95
CA PRO A 183 -11.47 45.47 19.96
C PRO A 183 -11.38 44.83 21.36
N SER A 184 -10.20 44.30 21.71
CA SER A 184 -9.88 43.87 23.07
C SER A 184 -9.81 45.12 23.92
N LEU A 185 -10.52 45.09 25.04
CA LEU A 185 -10.76 46.28 25.85
C LEU A 185 -9.41 46.83 26.34
N ARG A 186 -9.02 47.99 25.82
CA ARG A 186 -7.75 48.67 26.14
C ARG A 186 -7.65 48.89 27.66
N GLY A 187 -6.43 49.05 28.16
CA GLY A 187 -6.04 48.91 29.58
C GLY A 187 -6.84 49.65 30.68
N LYS A 188 -7.81 50.50 30.35
CA LYS A 188 -8.82 51.01 31.29
C LYS A 188 -9.63 49.90 31.97
N PHE A 189 -10.00 48.84 31.25
CA PHE A 189 -10.74 47.69 31.81
C PHE A 189 -9.86 46.75 32.66
N LYS A 190 -8.54 46.84 32.52
CA LYS A 190 -7.56 46.07 33.30
C LYS A 190 -7.14 46.74 34.61
N LYS A 191 -7.71 47.92 34.93
CA LYS A 191 -7.49 48.57 36.22
C LYS A 191 -8.07 47.71 37.35
N PRO A 192 -7.38 47.55 38.49
CA PRO A 192 -7.96 46.90 39.66
C PRO A 192 -9.04 47.80 40.27
N VAL A 193 -10.18 47.19 40.65
CA VAL A 193 -11.24 47.84 41.42
C VAL A 193 -11.64 46.92 42.57
N THR A 194 -11.88 47.53 43.73
CA THR A 194 -12.48 46.87 44.89
C THR A 194 -13.91 47.36 45.04
N LEU A 195 -14.88 46.43 45.03
CA LEU A 195 -16.31 46.71 45.20
C LEU A 195 -16.81 46.00 46.46
N GLN A 196 -17.47 46.75 47.33
CA GLN A 196 -18.19 46.22 48.49
C GLN A 196 -19.62 46.75 48.43
N LEU A 197 -20.46 46.05 47.67
CA LEU A 197 -21.81 46.46 47.36
C LEU A 197 -22.78 45.46 47.99
N ARG A 198 -23.69 45.96 48.83
CA ARG A 198 -24.71 45.17 49.51
C ARG A 198 -26.08 45.73 49.14
N ASP A 199 -26.90 44.89 48.52
CA ASP A 199 -28.26 45.21 48.06
C ASP A 199 -28.33 46.45 47.12
N ALA A 200 -27.32 46.62 46.26
CA ALA A 200 -27.18 47.78 45.39
C ALA A 200 -27.97 47.63 44.09
N ASN A 201 -28.67 48.68 43.67
CA ASN A 201 -29.35 48.77 42.38
C ASN A 201 -28.33 48.67 41.22
N LEU A 202 -28.58 47.77 40.26
CA LEU A 202 -27.69 47.46 39.14
C LEU A 202 -27.22 48.70 38.35
N LYS A 203 -28.11 49.68 38.14
CA LYS A 203 -27.77 50.94 37.47
C LYS A 203 -26.72 51.74 38.26
N MET A 204 -26.87 51.82 39.59
CA MET A 204 -25.91 52.50 40.46
C MET A 204 -24.55 51.79 40.47
N VAL A 205 -24.54 50.45 40.40
CA VAL A 205 -23.31 49.66 40.30
C VAL A 205 -22.55 49.99 39.01
N PHE A 206 -23.24 49.99 37.86
CA PHE A 206 -22.61 50.35 36.59
C PHE A 206 -22.23 51.83 36.49
N GLU A 207 -22.99 52.76 37.09
CA GLU A 207 -22.57 54.16 37.21
C GLU A 207 -21.30 54.33 38.07
N ALA A 208 -21.19 53.61 39.19
CA ALA A 208 -19.99 53.64 40.04
C ALA A 208 -18.77 53.06 39.31
N LEU A 209 -18.93 51.94 38.61
CA LEU A 209 -17.91 51.36 37.75
C LEU A 209 -17.50 52.29 36.61
N SER A 210 -18.48 52.92 35.95
CA SER A 210 -18.27 53.92 34.89
C SER A 210 -17.40 55.08 35.37
N ARG A 211 -17.76 55.70 36.50
CA ARG A 211 -17.00 56.81 37.11
C ARG A 211 -15.58 56.41 37.53
N THR A 212 -15.38 55.19 38.03
CA THR A 212 -14.10 54.72 38.56
C THR A 212 -13.11 54.29 37.48
N SER A 213 -13.59 53.56 36.48
CA SER A 213 -12.76 53.01 35.39
C SER A 213 -12.67 53.93 34.16
N GLY A 214 -13.66 54.81 33.98
CA GLY A 214 -13.80 55.72 32.84
C GLY A 214 -14.55 55.13 31.65
N ILE A 215 -15.25 54.01 31.83
CA ILE A 215 -16.01 53.29 30.78
C ILE A 215 -17.45 53.80 30.68
N ASN A 216 -18.06 53.66 29.52
CA ASN A 216 -19.48 53.93 29.29
C ASN A 216 -20.24 52.60 29.31
N VAL A 217 -21.34 52.55 30.05
CA VAL A 217 -22.24 51.39 30.08
C VAL A 217 -23.60 51.82 29.54
N LEU A 218 -24.08 51.12 28.50
CA LEU A 218 -25.40 51.31 27.92
C LEU A 218 -26.25 50.07 28.22
N LEU A 219 -27.43 50.26 28.80
CA LEU A 219 -28.35 49.17 29.13
C LEU A 219 -29.47 49.10 28.09
N ASP A 220 -29.82 47.89 27.66
CA ASP A 220 -31.01 47.65 26.85
C ASP A 220 -32.30 47.95 27.63
N LYS A 221 -33.36 48.36 26.93
CA LYS A 221 -34.66 48.72 27.51
C LYS A 221 -35.33 47.61 28.32
N ASP A 222 -34.98 46.35 28.01
CA ASP A 222 -35.58 45.17 28.64
C ASP A 222 -34.77 44.68 29.87
N VAL A 223 -33.65 45.36 30.21
CA VAL A 223 -32.93 45.17 31.48
C VAL A 223 -33.66 45.93 32.59
N LYS A 224 -34.21 45.20 33.57
CA LYS A 224 -34.89 45.81 34.71
C LYS A 224 -33.87 46.60 35.57
N PRO A 225 -34.04 47.91 35.78
CA PRO A 225 -33.07 48.71 36.53
C PRO A 225 -33.05 48.37 38.03
N ASP A 226 -34.17 47.89 38.58
CA ASP A 226 -34.34 47.66 40.02
C ASP A 226 -33.80 46.32 40.52
N ILE A 227 -33.09 45.57 39.68
CA ILE A 227 -32.39 44.36 40.11
C ILE A 227 -31.34 44.74 41.15
N ARG A 228 -31.45 44.18 42.36
CA ARG A 228 -30.48 44.39 43.44
C ARG A 228 -29.45 43.27 43.42
N SER A 229 -28.18 43.65 43.44
CA SER A 229 -27.05 42.73 43.49
C SER A 229 -26.19 43.00 44.72
N SER A 230 -25.62 41.93 45.28
CA SER A 230 -24.65 42.01 46.38
C SER A 230 -23.36 41.36 45.93
N ILE A 231 -22.29 42.15 45.85
CA ILE A 231 -21.01 41.78 45.25
C ILE A 231 -19.88 42.30 46.14
N PHE A 232 -18.98 41.39 46.47
CA PHE A 232 -17.78 41.65 47.27
C PHE A 232 -16.57 41.14 46.49
N VAL A 233 -15.87 42.05 45.82
CA VAL A 233 -14.65 41.75 45.06
C VAL A 233 -13.54 42.72 45.46
N LYS A 234 -12.30 42.23 45.55
CA LYS A 234 -11.13 43.00 45.94
C LYS A 234 -10.00 42.78 44.95
N ASP A 235 -9.41 43.87 44.45
CA ASP A 235 -8.27 43.87 43.52
C ASP A 235 -8.50 43.04 42.24
N VAL A 236 -9.76 43.02 41.78
CA VAL A 236 -10.24 42.35 40.55
C VAL A 236 -10.26 43.34 39.39
N SER A 237 -10.06 42.88 38.15
CA SER A 237 -10.15 43.76 36.98
C SER A 237 -11.59 44.26 36.76
N VAL A 238 -11.75 45.43 36.13
CA VAL A 238 -13.08 45.97 35.80
C VAL A 238 -13.85 45.02 34.86
N GLU A 239 -13.14 44.35 33.96
CA GLU A 239 -13.72 43.35 33.05
C GLU A 239 -14.28 42.14 33.81
N ASP A 240 -13.48 41.51 34.68
CA ASP A 240 -13.90 40.37 35.51
C ASP A 240 -15.04 40.77 36.46
N ALA A 241 -14.99 41.98 37.04
CA ALA A 241 -16.04 42.50 37.92
C ALA A 241 -17.37 42.69 37.18
N ILE A 242 -17.34 43.17 35.93
CA ILE A 242 -18.52 43.25 35.06
C ILE A 242 -19.03 41.84 34.74
N ASP A 243 -18.17 40.90 34.40
CA ASP A 243 -18.59 39.54 34.05
C ASP A 243 -19.21 38.79 35.22
N LEU A 244 -18.77 39.04 36.46
CA LEU A 244 -19.44 38.55 37.67
C LEU A 244 -20.84 39.16 37.86
N ILE A 245 -20.99 40.48 37.64
CA ILE A 245 -22.30 41.16 37.69
C ILE A 245 -23.26 40.56 36.65
N LEU A 246 -22.78 40.36 35.42
CA LEU A 246 -23.57 39.83 34.31
C LEU A 246 -24.00 38.38 34.58
N LEU A 247 -23.05 37.53 34.99
CA LEU A 247 -23.28 36.13 35.32
C LEU A 247 -24.32 35.95 36.44
N GLN A 248 -24.23 36.76 37.51
CA GLN A 248 -25.18 36.70 38.63
C GLN A 248 -26.62 37.08 38.22
N ASN A 249 -26.78 37.99 37.25
CA ASN A 249 -28.06 38.58 36.90
C ASN A 249 -28.63 38.08 35.55
N GLN A 250 -28.04 37.04 34.96
CA GLN A 250 -28.43 36.47 33.65
C GLN A 250 -28.43 37.53 32.53
N LEU A 251 -27.43 38.40 32.54
CA LEU A 251 -27.19 39.42 31.52
C LEU A 251 -25.96 39.04 30.68
N GLU A 252 -25.85 39.62 29.49
CA GLU A 252 -24.73 39.41 28.57
C GLU A 252 -24.21 40.76 28.05
N LYS A 253 -22.95 40.82 27.61
CA LYS A 253 -22.31 42.04 27.10
C LYS A 253 -21.99 42.00 25.62
N LYS A 254 -22.17 43.13 24.93
CA LYS A 254 -21.60 43.44 23.62
C LYS A 254 -20.61 44.60 23.76
N ILE A 255 -19.40 44.43 23.25
CA ILE A 255 -18.41 45.51 23.17
C ILE A 255 -18.75 46.36 21.94
N VAL A 256 -19.12 47.63 22.14
CA VAL A 256 -19.47 48.56 21.06
C VAL A 256 -18.25 49.38 20.64
N SER A 257 -17.37 49.71 21.58
CA SER A 257 -16.08 50.35 21.34
C SER A 257 -15.12 50.12 22.51
N ASP A 258 -13.85 50.51 22.36
CA ASP A 258 -12.80 50.48 23.39
C ASP A 258 -13.21 50.99 24.79
N ASN A 259 -14.25 51.82 24.86
CA ASN A 259 -14.73 52.47 26.08
C ASN A 259 -16.24 52.31 26.29
N THR A 260 -16.97 51.56 25.45
CA THR A 260 -18.44 51.45 25.57
C THR A 260 -18.89 50.00 25.51
N VAL A 261 -19.58 49.55 26.55
CA VAL A 261 -20.18 48.22 26.67
C VAL A 261 -21.70 48.35 26.69
N PHE A 262 -22.37 47.55 25.84
CA PHE A 262 -23.82 47.42 25.81
C PHE A 262 -24.24 46.14 26.54
N ILE A 263 -25.21 46.24 27.44
CA ILE A 263 -25.66 45.15 28.31
C ILE A 263 -27.13 44.83 28.02
N TYR A 264 -27.42 43.55 27.81
CA TYR A 264 -28.76 43.07 27.47
C TYR A 264 -29.10 41.75 28.20
N PRO A 265 -30.38 41.36 28.31
CA PRO A 265 -30.77 40.10 28.95
C PRO A 265 -30.30 38.88 28.14
N ASN A 266 -29.81 37.83 28.81
CA ASN A 266 -29.42 36.56 28.19
C ASN A 266 -30.65 35.73 27.79
N GLN A 267 -31.38 36.21 26.77
CA GLN A 267 -32.55 35.58 26.18
C GLN A 267 -32.27 35.21 24.71
N PRO A 268 -32.78 34.08 24.20
CA PRO A 268 -32.46 33.60 22.85
C PRO A 268 -32.85 34.58 21.73
N ALA A 269 -33.89 35.40 21.92
CA ALA A 269 -34.22 36.48 20.99
C ALA A 269 -33.13 37.57 20.96
N LYS A 270 -32.73 38.08 22.14
CA LYS A 270 -31.72 39.14 22.27
C LYS A 270 -30.31 38.68 21.89
N LEU A 271 -29.97 37.42 22.14
CA LEU A 271 -28.75 36.80 21.62
C LEU A 271 -28.75 36.88 20.08
N LYS A 272 -29.83 36.48 19.41
CA LYS A 272 -29.92 36.53 17.94
C LYS A 272 -29.77 37.94 17.36
N ASP A 273 -30.27 38.95 18.08
CA ASP A 273 -30.25 40.35 17.61
C ASP A 273 -28.93 41.08 17.93
N TYR A 274 -28.25 40.75 19.03
CA TYR A 274 -27.09 41.50 19.53
C TYR A 274 -25.75 40.73 19.50
N GLN A 275 -25.75 39.40 19.46
CA GLN A 275 -24.51 38.61 19.45
C GLN A 275 -23.78 38.76 18.11
N ASP A 276 -22.50 39.14 18.16
CA ASP A 276 -21.68 39.26 16.97
C ASP A 276 -21.22 37.88 16.48
N LEU A 277 -21.72 37.49 15.30
CA LEU A 277 -21.29 36.30 14.57
C LEU A 277 -20.21 36.68 13.57
N LYS A 278 -19.13 35.90 13.51
CA LYS A 278 -18.13 35.97 12.45
C LYS A 278 -18.36 34.81 11.47
N ILE A 279 -17.82 34.94 10.27
CA ILE A 279 -17.74 33.86 9.29
C ILE A 279 -16.26 33.56 9.06
N ARG A 280 -15.89 32.28 9.07
CA ARG A 280 -14.53 31.84 8.72
C ARG A 280 -14.58 30.58 7.86
N SER A 281 -13.79 30.58 6.80
CA SER A 281 -13.52 29.40 5.98
C SER A 281 -12.28 28.67 6.52
N PHE A 282 -12.38 27.36 6.61
CA PHE A 282 -11.29 26.45 6.95
C PHE A 282 -11.08 25.49 5.78
N HIS A 283 -9.86 25.40 5.28
CA HIS A 283 -9.47 24.41 4.27
C HIS A 283 -8.86 23.21 4.98
N LEU A 284 -9.34 22.02 4.64
CA LEU A 284 -8.87 20.75 5.18
C LEU A 284 -7.88 20.11 4.19
N SER A 285 -6.80 19.55 4.71
CA SER A 285 -5.73 18.95 3.90
C SER A 285 -5.81 17.43 3.83
N ASN A 286 -6.21 16.80 4.95
CA ASN A 286 -6.21 15.36 5.17
C ASN A 286 -7.59 14.85 5.62
N ALA A 287 -8.27 15.59 6.51
CA ALA A 287 -9.54 15.18 7.10
C ALA A 287 -10.75 15.32 6.15
N ASP A 288 -11.72 14.40 6.28
CA ASP A 288 -12.98 14.45 5.54
C ASP A 288 -13.92 15.56 6.08
N PRO A 289 -14.46 16.45 5.21
CA PRO A 289 -15.34 17.52 5.63
C PRO A 289 -16.68 17.06 6.26
N LYS A 290 -17.20 15.88 5.92
CA LYS A 290 -18.51 15.40 6.41
C LYS A 290 -18.39 14.84 7.83
N GLN A 291 -17.31 14.12 8.13
CA GLN A 291 -16.94 13.71 9.49
C GLN A 291 -16.68 14.94 10.36
N MET A 292 -15.88 15.90 9.87
CA MET A 292 -15.57 17.15 10.58
C MET A 292 -16.83 17.99 10.86
N LEU A 293 -17.75 18.11 9.88
CA LEU A 293 -19.06 18.75 10.06
C LEU A 293 -19.85 18.13 11.22
N THR A 294 -19.84 16.80 11.32
CA THR A 294 -20.57 16.04 12.33
C THR A 294 -19.96 16.27 13.72
N MET A 295 -18.63 16.24 13.83
CA MET A 295 -17.89 16.53 15.06
C MET A 295 -18.14 17.97 15.56
N LEU A 296 -18.04 18.96 14.67
CA LEU A 296 -18.24 20.36 15.03
C LEU A 296 -19.69 20.65 15.46
N LYS A 297 -20.69 20.06 14.78
CA LYS A 297 -22.10 20.18 15.16
C LYS A 297 -22.42 19.54 16.51
N THR A 298 -21.80 18.40 16.83
CA THR A 298 -22.05 17.68 18.09
C THR A 298 -21.33 18.31 19.29
N LEU A 299 -20.06 18.73 19.13
CA LEU A 299 -19.26 19.29 20.22
C LEU A 299 -19.54 20.78 20.48
N LEU A 300 -19.70 21.60 19.43
CA LEU A 300 -19.86 23.05 19.58
C LEU A 300 -21.32 23.52 19.53
N LYS A 301 -22.26 22.62 19.17
CA LYS A 301 -23.68 22.95 18.91
C LYS A 301 -23.90 24.05 17.86
N THR A 302 -22.88 24.35 17.05
CA THR A 302 -22.92 25.32 15.96
C THR A 302 -23.94 24.91 14.90
N LYS A 303 -24.83 25.85 14.54
CA LYS A 303 -25.93 25.59 13.60
C LYS A 303 -25.51 25.85 12.15
N ASP A 304 -24.82 26.96 11.92
CA ASP A 304 -24.55 27.49 10.58
C ASP A 304 -23.16 27.03 10.10
N ILE A 305 -23.06 25.75 9.72
CA ILE A 305 -21.88 25.19 9.06
C ILE A 305 -22.24 24.72 7.65
N PHE A 306 -21.48 25.17 6.66
CA PHE A 306 -21.58 24.77 5.27
C PHE A 306 -20.31 24.05 4.80
N VAL A 307 -20.45 23.02 3.97
CA VAL A 307 -19.34 22.20 3.45
C VAL A 307 -19.25 22.36 1.93
N HIS A 308 -18.06 22.72 1.44
CA HIS A 308 -17.73 22.71 0.02
C HIS A 308 -16.84 21.50 -0.29
N GLU A 309 -17.46 20.42 -0.78
CA GLU A 309 -16.76 19.17 -1.10
C GLU A 309 -15.66 19.38 -2.16
N LYS A 310 -15.95 20.17 -3.22
CA LYS A 310 -15.01 20.42 -4.33
C LYS A 310 -13.72 21.14 -3.94
N THR A 311 -13.72 21.89 -2.84
CA THR A 311 -12.56 22.67 -2.36
C THR A 311 -12.06 22.19 -0.99
N ASN A 312 -12.51 20.99 -0.57
CA ASN A 312 -12.25 20.37 0.72
C ASN A 312 -12.31 21.37 1.90
N SER A 313 -13.37 22.19 1.96
CA SER A 313 -13.43 23.32 2.90
C SER A 313 -14.76 23.43 3.63
N ILE A 314 -14.68 23.96 4.85
CA ILE A 314 -15.80 24.16 5.76
C ILE A 314 -15.92 25.65 6.08
N VAL A 315 -17.08 26.22 5.82
CA VAL A 315 -17.42 27.60 6.19
C VAL A 315 -18.28 27.56 7.45
N ILE A 316 -17.77 28.17 8.52
CA ILE A 316 -18.43 28.24 9.82
C ILE A 316 -18.89 29.66 10.07
N ARG A 317 -20.16 29.83 10.46
CA ARG A 317 -20.72 31.08 10.99
C ARG A 317 -21.13 30.88 12.45
N ASP A 318 -20.40 31.50 13.36
CA ASP A 318 -20.67 31.42 14.80
C ASP A 318 -19.98 32.59 15.54
N THR A 319 -20.10 32.62 16.86
CA THR A 319 -19.35 33.49 17.76
C THR A 319 -17.83 33.42 17.54
N PRO A 320 -17.09 34.51 17.81
CA PRO A 320 -15.63 34.52 17.71
C PRO A 320 -14.92 33.55 18.67
N GLU A 321 -15.61 33.00 19.66
CA GLU A 321 -15.05 32.01 20.59
C GLU A 321 -15.27 30.58 20.07
N ALA A 322 -16.48 30.26 19.58
CA ALA A 322 -16.77 29.02 18.89
C ALA A 322 -15.84 28.79 17.69
N ILE A 323 -15.58 29.84 16.88
CA ILE A 323 -14.67 29.74 15.72
C ILE A 323 -13.22 29.46 16.14
N ARG A 324 -12.74 29.98 17.27
CA ARG A 324 -11.39 29.68 17.78
C ARG A 324 -11.29 28.26 18.33
N LEU A 325 -12.38 27.74 18.91
CA LEU A 325 -12.43 26.36 19.37
C LEU A 325 -12.55 25.37 18.20
N ALA A 326 -13.33 25.71 17.17
CA ALA A 326 -13.38 24.99 15.90
C ALA A 326 -12.02 24.99 15.19
N GLU A 327 -11.30 26.11 15.16
CA GLU A 327 -9.95 26.22 14.61
C GLU A 327 -8.96 25.23 15.26
N ARG A 328 -9.01 25.09 16.59
CA ARG A 328 -8.19 24.09 17.31
C ARG A 328 -8.62 22.66 17.00
N LEU A 329 -9.92 22.36 17.13
CA LEU A 329 -10.48 21.04 16.79
C LEU A 329 -10.12 20.59 15.37
N ILE A 330 -10.17 21.51 14.40
CA ILE A 330 -9.77 21.25 13.01
C ILE A 330 -8.25 21.02 12.93
N ALA A 331 -7.42 21.87 13.54
CA ALA A 331 -5.96 21.75 13.50
C ALA A 331 -5.40 20.53 14.26
N ASP A 332 -6.19 19.95 15.17
CA ASP A 332 -5.86 18.72 15.89
C ASP A 332 -6.25 17.47 15.09
N GLN A 333 -7.43 17.50 14.46
CA GLN A 333 -7.97 16.38 13.68
C GLN A 333 -7.46 16.31 12.23
N ASP A 334 -7.04 17.43 11.61
CA ASP A 334 -6.49 17.49 10.25
C ASP A 334 -5.00 17.06 10.17
N SER A 335 -4.65 15.99 10.89
CA SER A 335 -3.33 15.36 10.84
C SER A 335 -3.17 14.54 9.56
N PRO A 336 -1.96 14.48 8.95
CA PRO A 336 -1.69 13.54 7.87
C PRO A 336 -1.86 12.09 8.32
N GLU A 337 -2.42 11.28 7.42
CA GLU A 337 -2.56 9.84 7.60
C GLU A 337 -1.19 9.14 7.50
N PRO A 338 -0.92 8.09 8.31
CA PRO A 338 0.30 7.31 8.17
C PRO A 338 0.36 6.55 6.84
N GLU A 339 1.57 6.37 6.33
CA GLU A 339 1.81 5.68 5.05
C GLU A 339 3.03 4.77 5.16
N VAL A 340 2.91 3.56 4.61
CA VAL A 340 3.95 2.53 4.64
C VAL A 340 4.32 2.13 3.22
N MET A 341 5.62 2.07 2.95
CA MET A 341 6.19 1.34 1.81
C MET A 341 6.43 -0.09 2.25
N LEU A 342 5.79 -1.04 1.57
CA LEU A 342 5.95 -2.46 1.80
C LEU A 342 6.86 -3.03 0.72
N GLU A 343 8.02 -3.54 1.13
CA GLU A 343 9.00 -4.19 0.27
C GLU A 343 8.85 -5.69 0.49
N VAL A 344 8.39 -6.42 -0.53
CA VAL A 344 8.28 -7.89 -0.50
C VAL A 344 9.41 -8.44 -1.35
N GLU A 345 10.08 -9.49 -0.88
CA GLU A 345 11.09 -10.22 -1.64
C GLU A 345 10.69 -11.68 -1.76
N VAL A 346 10.70 -12.19 -3.00
CA VAL A 346 10.49 -13.60 -3.33
C VAL A 346 11.74 -14.09 -4.00
N LEU A 347 12.45 -15.01 -3.33
CA LEU A 347 13.62 -15.70 -3.86
C LEU A 347 13.23 -17.16 -4.12
N GLU A 348 13.36 -17.62 -5.37
CA GLU A 348 13.21 -19.03 -5.74
C GLU A 348 14.50 -19.52 -6.42
N VAL A 349 15.10 -20.57 -5.88
CA VAL A 349 16.26 -21.27 -6.45
C VAL A 349 15.82 -22.67 -6.85
N GLN A 350 15.98 -23.02 -8.12
CA GLN A 350 15.72 -24.35 -8.65
C GLN A 350 17.00 -24.93 -9.23
N ARG A 351 17.37 -26.14 -8.80
CA ARG A 351 18.53 -26.90 -9.27
C ARG A 351 18.09 -28.28 -9.75
N SER A 352 18.47 -28.65 -10.96
CA SER A 352 18.27 -29.99 -11.52
C SER A 352 19.60 -30.61 -11.95
N ASN A 353 19.74 -31.91 -11.70
CA ASN A 353 20.85 -32.72 -12.17
C ASN A 353 20.29 -34.06 -12.68
N LEU A 354 20.40 -34.28 -13.98
CA LEU A 354 20.03 -35.51 -14.65
C LEU A 354 21.30 -36.21 -15.14
N THR A 355 21.55 -37.42 -14.68
CA THR A 355 22.64 -38.27 -15.17
C THR A 355 22.08 -39.60 -15.66
N GLU A 356 22.25 -39.89 -16.96
CA GLU A 356 21.85 -41.14 -17.60
C GLU A 356 23.07 -41.82 -18.22
N ILE A 357 23.43 -42.99 -17.71
CA ILE A 357 24.62 -43.76 -18.10
C ILE A 357 24.25 -45.24 -18.27
N GLY A 358 24.48 -45.79 -19.46
CA GLY A 358 24.50 -47.23 -19.69
C GLY A 358 24.12 -47.65 -21.11
N ILE A 359 23.73 -48.92 -21.25
CA ILE A 359 23.39 -49.52 -22.54
C ILE A 359 21.88 -49.70 -22.66
N LYS A 360 21.29 -49.19 -23.76
CA LYS A 360 19.89 -49.41 -24.12
C LYS A 360 19.76 -50.67 -24.97
N TYR A 361 19.11 -51.66 -24.39
CA TYR A 361 18.66 -52.89 -25.05
C TYR A 361 17.22 -52.71 -25.55
N PRO A 362 16.79 -53.44 -26.60
CA PRO A 362 15.40 -53.43 -27.05
C PRO A 362 14.48 -54.12 -26.03
N ASP A 363 13.35 -53.48 -25.71
CA ASP A 363 12.37 -54.00 -24.72
C ASP A 363 11.74 -55.33 -25.13
N TYR A 364 11.69 -55.61 -26.43
CA TYR A 364 11.19 -56.87 -26.99
C TYR A 364 12.03 -57.28 -28.21
N LEU A 365 12.12 -58.59 -28.42
CA LEU A 365 12.77 -59.21 -29.58
C LEU A 365 11.77 -60.15 -30.26
N THR A 366 11.33 -59.81 -31.47
CA THR A 366 10.51 -60.73 -32.27
C THR A 366 11.36 -61.46 -33.30
N LEU A 367 11.02 -62.72 -33.56
CA LEU A 367 11.59 -63.52 -34.65
C LEU A 367 10.53 -63.64 -35.74
N THR A 368 10.82 -63.14 -36.94
CA THR A 368 9.88 -63.09 -38.08
C THR A 368 10.47 -63.80 -39.29
N ALA A 369 9.64 -64.53 -40.04
CA ALA A 369 10.10 -65.23 -41.24
C ALA A 369 10.35 -64.25 -42.41
N ARG A 370 11.43 -64.48 -43.15
CA ARG A 370 11.86 -63.76 -44.36
C ARG A 370 10.76 -63.78 -45.43
N GLY A 371 9.99 -62.70 -45.51
CA GLY A 371 8.79 -62.60 -46.34
C GLY A 371 7.64 -61.88 -45.64
N THR A 372 7.65 -61.86 -44.29
CA THR A 372 6.76 -60.99 -43.51
C THR A 372 7.37 -59.59 -43.36
N PRO A 373 6.68 -58.51 -43.77
CA PRO A 373 7.11 -57.16 -43.47
C PRO A 373 6.91 -56.88 -41.97
N SER A 374 8.00 -56.77 -41.21
CA SER A 374 7.94 -56.37 -39.80
C SER A 374 7.69 -54.87 -39.68
N GLY A 375 6.45 -54.46 -39.92
CA GLY A 375 5.96 -53.09 -39.80
C GLY A 375 4.44 -53.11 -39.67
N THR A 376 3.90 -52.32 -38.75
CA THR A 376 2.45 -52.18 -38.53
C THR A 376 1.77 -51.58 -39.76
N GLY A 377 1.18 -52.41 -40.64
CA GLY A 377 0.37 -51.88 -41.74
C GLY A 377 -0.04 -52.81 -42.88
N THR A 378 0.61 -53.96 -43.11
CA THR A 378 0.21 -54.87 -44.22
C THR A 378 0.43 -56.33 -43.88
N ALA A 379 -0.67 -57.09 -43.74
CA ALA A 379 -0.63 -58.52 -43.47
C ALA A 379 -0.36 -59.30 -44.77
N SER A 380 0.92 -59.62 -45.03
CA SER A 380 1.28 -60.64 -46.01
C SER A 380 1.11 -62.03 -45.38
N THR A 381 0.19 -62.83 -45.92
CA THR A 381 -0.07 -64.20 -45.44
C THR A 381 1.20 -65.07 -45.56
N VAL A 382 1.70 -65.58 -44.43
CA VAL A 382 2.78 -66.58 -44.42
C VAL A 382 2.27 -67.84 -45.11
N THR A 383 2.95 -68.29 -46.17
CA THR A 383 2.55 -69.52 -46.85
C THR A 383 3.16 -70.75 -46.17
N VAL A 384 2.55 -71.91 -46.39
CA VAL A 384 3.04 -73.18 -45.83
C VAL A 384 4.42 -73.55 -46.40
N ASP A 385 4.74 -73.11 -47.62
CA ASP A 385 6.06 -73.34 -48.22
C ASP A 385 7.13 -72.36 -47.69
N ASP A 386 6.77 -71.16 -47.24
CA ASP A 386 7.69 -70.30 -46.47
C ASP A 386 8.11 -70.96 -45.15
N LEU A 387 7.18 -71.64 -44.47
CA LEU A 387 7.45 -72.40 -43.24
C LEU A 387 8.28 -73.66 -43.50
N ARG A 388 8.10 -74.32 -44.65
CA ARG A 388 8.89 -75.51 -45.03
C ARG A 388 10.32 -75.17 -45.45
N ASN A 389 10.54 -73.99 -46.01
CA ASN A 389 11.85 -73.52 -46.47
C ASN A 389 12.60 -72.66 -45.44
N LEU A 390 12.16 -72.65 -44.17
CA LEU A 390 12.85 -71.99 -43.06
C LEU A 390 14.27 -72.54 -42.87
N ASN A 391 15.26 -71.79 -43.35
CA ASN A 391 16.68 -72.00 -43.08
C ASN A 391 17.22 -70.88 -42.16
N GLY A 392 18.50 -70.98 -41.75
CA GLY A 392 19.12 -70.00 -40.85
C GLY A 392 19.25 -68.56 -41.42
N SER A 393 18.98 -68.35 -42.71
CA SER A 393 18.90 -67.04 -43.38
C SER A 393 17.45 -66.55 -43.56
N GLY A 394 16.48 -67.40 -43.20
CA GLY A 394 15.04 -67.19 -43.30
C GLY A 394 14.39 -66.61 -42.04
N ILE A 395 15.15 -66.39 -40.96
CA ILE A 395 14.64 -65.81 -39.70
C ILE A 395 15.31 -64.44 -39.51
N LEU A 396 14.50 -63.39 -39.36
CA LEU A 396 14.95 -62.04 -39.01
C LEU A 396 14.58 -61.70 -37.57
N THR A 397 15.45 -60.96 -36.89
CA THR A 397 15.12 -60.28 -35.63
C THR A 397 14.47 -58.94 -35.94
N SER A 398 13.32 -58.64 -35.35
CA SER A 398 12.67 -57.33 -35.44
C SER A 398 12.30 -56.78 -34.05
N PRO A 399 12.69 -55.54 -33.68
CA PRO A 399 13.59 -54.65 -34.43
C PRO A 399 14.99 -55.27 -34.58
N ALA A 400 15.80 -54.72 -35.50
CA ALA A 400 17.18 -55.16 -35.69
C ALA A 400 17.99 -54.98 -34.40
N LEU A 401 18.77 -55.99 -34.01
CA LEU A 401 19.63 -55.96 -32.83
C LEU A 401 20.63 -54.79 -32.93
N SER A 402 20.32 -53.72 -32.22
CA SER A 402 21.09 -52.49 -32.14
C SER A 402 21.37 -52.20 -30.68
N VAL A 403 22.62 -51.81 -30.39
CA VAL A 403 23.11 -51.56 -29.04
C VAL A 403 23.40 -50.07 -28.95
N GLY A 404 22.53 -49.32 -28.27
CA GLY A 404 22.68 -47.90 -28.06
C GLY A 404 23.40 -47.60 -26.75
N PHE A 405 24.53 -46.89 -26.80
CA PHE A 405 25.14 -46.33 -25.59
C PHE A 405 24.50 -44.98 -25.28
N ASN A 406 24.02 -44.78 -24.05
CA ASN A 406 23.60 -43.47 -23.59
C ASN A 406 24.54 -42.96 -22.49
N PHE A 407 25.11 -41.78 -22.74
CA PHE A 407 25.96 -41.06 -21.80
C PHE A 407 25.52 -39.60 -21.83
N HIS A 408 24.66 -39.22 -20.89
CA HIS A 408 24.09 -37.89 -20.79
C HIS A 408 24.20 -37.39 -19.35
N SER A 409 24.77 -36.19 -19.15
CA SER A 409 24.72 -35.49 -17.88
C SER A 409 24.30 -34.05 -18.15
N GLY A 410 23.14 -33.67 -17.61
CA GLY A 410 22.53 -32.35 -17.75
C GLY A 410 22.39 -31.70 -16.38
N HIS A 411 22.84 -30.45 -16.28
CA HIS A 411 22.72 -29.63 -15.08
C HIS A 411 21.93 -28.37 -15.43
N GLY A 412 20.97 -28.00 -14.60
CA GLY A 412 20.21 -26.76 -14.73
C GLY A 412 20.15 -26.04 -13.38
N ASP A 413 20.55 -24.77 -13.35
CA ASP A 413 20.43 -23.91 -12.18
C ASP A 413 19.63 -22.66 -12.60
N VAL A 414 18.55 -22.36 -11.89
CA VAL A 414 17.64 -21.23 -12.13
C VAL A 414 17.47 -20.47 -10.82
N ASN A 415 17.58 -19.14 -10.87
CA ASN A 415 17.36 -18.25 -9.73
C ASN A 415 16.40 -17.13 -10.14
N VAL A 416 15.31 -16.97 -9.39
CA VAL A 416 14.29 -15.94 -9.59
C VAL A 416 14.25 -15.06 -8.35
N LEU A 417 14.50 -13.76 -8.52
CA LEU A 417 14.31 -12.76 -7.49
C LEU A 417 13.26 -11.75 -7.96
N ALA A 418 12.14 -11.65 -7.25
CA ALA A 418 11.15 -10.61 -7.44
C ALA A 418 11.07 -9.74 -6.17
N SER A 419 11.26 -8.43 -6.33
CA SER A 419 11.26 -7.45 -5.23
C SER A 419 10.20 -6.35 -5.41
N PRO A 420 8.89 -6.67 -5.50
CA PRO A 420 7.85 -5.66 -5.64
C PRO A 420 7.81 -4.73 -4.41
N ARG A 421 7.59 -3.44 -4.67
CA ARG A 421 7.42 -2.41 -3.64
C ARG A 421 6.10 -1.71 -3.86
N ILE A 422 5.31 -1.57 -2.80
CA ILE A 422 4.00 -0.93 -2.85
C ILE A 422 3.83 0.03 -1.67
N ARG A 423 3.41 1.27 -1.96
CA ARG A 423 3.07 2.27 -0.94
C ARG A 423 1.57 2.19 -0.68
N ALA A 424 1.20 2.07 0.60
CA ALA A 424 -0.18 1.96 1.04
C ALA A 424 -0.44 2.95 2.19
N LYS A 425 -1.65 3.51 2.24
CA LYS A 425 -2.13 4.29 3.39
C LYS A 425 -2.50 3.36 4.54
N ASN A 426 -2.55 3.94 5.74
CA ASN A 426 -3.07 3.26 6.92
C ASN A 426 -4.50 2.75 6.71
N ARG A 427 -4.72 1.45 6.98
CA ARG A 427 -6.01 0.74 6.88
C ARG A 427 -6.65 0.75 5.48
N GLU A 428 -5.88 1.06 4.44
CA GLU A 428 -6.34 1.01 3.06
C GLU A 428 -5.73 -0.21 2.34
N LYS A 429 -6.58 -0.94 1.60
CA LYS A 429 -6.15 -2.11 0.83
C LYS A 429 -5.45 -1.67 -0.45
N ALA A 430 -4.16 -1.97 -0.55
CA ALA A 430 -3.39 -1.77 -1.78
C ALA A 430 -3.17 -3.11 -2.49
N LYS A 431 -3.22 -3.09 -3.82
CA LYS A 431 -3.07 -4.28 -4.68
C LYS A 431 -2.14 -3.98 -5.84
N ILE A 432 -1.21 -4.89 -6.10
CA ILE A 432 -0.35 -4.90 -7.27
C ILE A 432 -0.36 -6.28 -7.93
N MET A 433 -0.43 -6.30 -9.26
CA MET A 433 -0.35 -7.51 -10.08
C MET A 433 0.68 -7.26 -11.18
N ILE A 434 1.67 -8.14 -11.28
CA ILE A 434 2.79 -8.07 -12.22
C ILE A 434 2.88 -9.44 -12.90
N GLY A 435 2.55 -9.52 -14.18
CA GLY A 435 2.48 -10.79 -14.87
C GLY A 435 1.80 -10.71 -16.23
N ASP A 436 1.66 -11.88 -16.86
CA ASP A 436 1.09 -12.08 -18.18
C ASP A 436 -0.34 -12.63 -18.11
N ARG A 437 -1.12 -12.40 -19.17
CA ARG A 437 -2.44 -13.02 -19.36
C ARG A 437 -2.35 -14.13 -20.39
N VAL A 438 -2.25 -15.37 -19.94
CA VAL A 438 -2.13 -16.52 -20.84
C VAL A 438 -3.52 -16.91 -21.37
N PRO A 439 -3.72 -16.94 -22.70
CA PRO A 439 -4.96 -17.45 -23.28
C PRO A 439 -4.99 -18.98 -23.21
N VAL A 440 -6.01 -19.51 -22.54
CA VAL A 440 -6.35 -20.94 -22.50
C VAL A 440 -7.52 -21.16 -23.44
N ILE A 441 -7.32 -21.96 -24.49
CA ILE A 441 -8.36 -22.28 -25.46
C ILE A 441 -9.14 -23.51 -24.96
N THR A 442 -10.42 -23.33 -24.66
CA THR A 442 -11.34 -24.41 -24.28
C THR A 442 -12.21 -24.77 -25.48
N ASN A 443 -12.07 -26.01 -25.96
CA ASN A 443 -12.86 -26.53 -27.09
C ASN A 443 -14.07 -27.30 -26.58
N ALA A 444 -15.28 -26.81 -26.86
CA ALA A 444 -16.51 -27.56 -26.67
C ALA A 444 -16.83 -28.33 -27.97
N ILE A 445 -17.14 -29.62 -27.84
CA ILE A 445 -17.58 -30.45 -28.96
C ILE A 445 -19.09 -30.64 -28.81
N THR A 446 -19.87 -30.08 -29.72
CA THR A 446 -21.32 -30.28 -29.78
C THR A 446 -21.62 -31.43 -30.75
N PRO A 447 -21.98 -32.63 -30.28
CA PRO A 447 -22.32 -33.74 -31.16
C PRO A 447 -23.66 -33.45 -31.86
N VAL A 448 -23.65 -33.52 -33.19
CA VAL A 448 -24.85 -33.42 -34.04
C VAL A 448 -25.30 -34.82 -34.42
N ALA A 449 -26.62 -35.10 -34.35
CA ALA A 449 -27.17 -36.44 -34.57
C ALA A 449 -26.91 -36.99 -35.99
N THR A 450 -26.68 -36.11 -36.98
CA THR A 450 -26.27 -36.44 -38.34
C THR A 450 -25.35 -35.34 -38.88
N GLY A 451 -24.04 -35.61 -38.93
CA GLY A 451 -23.02 -34.70 -39.47
C GLY A 451 -21.68 -34.80 -38.75
N SER A 452 -20.69 -34.05 -39.23
CA SER A 452 -19.42 -33.88 -38.49
C SER A 452 -19.67 -33.05 -37.23
N PRO A 453 -19.10 -33.42 -36.06
CA PRO A 453 -19.31 -32.68 -34.82
C PRO A 453 -18.78 -31.24 -34.93
N VAL A 454 -19.55 -30.29 -34.41
CA VAL A 454 -19.16 -28.87 -34.40
C VAL A 454 -18.26 -28.62 -33.20
N VAL A 455 -17.03 -28.19 -33.46
CA VAL A 455 -16.07 -27.79 -32.43
C VAL A 455 -16.09 -26.27 -32.29
N THR A 456 -16.54 -25.76 -31.14
CA THR A 456 -16.49 -24.33 -30.80
C THR A 456 -15.36 -24.10 -29.80
N GLY A 457 -14.39 -23.27 -30.18
CA GLY A 457 -13.31 -22.82 -29.27
C GLY A 457 -13.69 -21.51 -28.59
N SER A 458 -13.58 -21.45 -27.26
CA SER A 458 -13.61 -20.20 -26.48
C SER A 458 -12.24 -19.93 -25.86
N VAL A 459 -11.84 -18.66 -25.81
CA VAL A 459 -10.56 -18.24 -25.22
C VAL A 459 -10.81 -17.66 -23.83
N GLN A 460 -10.31 -18.35 -22.81
CA GLN A 460 -10.33 -17.89 -21.42
C GLN A 460 -8.93 -17.40 -21.03
N TYR A 461 -8.80 -16.16 -20.55
CA TYR A 461 -7.52 -15.67 -20.05
C TYR A 461 -7.32 -16.08 -18.60
N LEU A 462 -6.08 -16.44 -18.26
CA LEU A 462 -5.64 -16.74 -16.90
C LEU A 462 -4.42 -15.87 -16.56
N ASP A 463 -4.53 -15.12 -15.47
CA ASP A 463 -3.46 -14.25 -14.97
C ASP A 463 -2.34 -15.11 -14.34
N VAL A 464 -1.11 -14.99 -14.83
CA VAL A 464 0.08 -15.66 -14.26
C VAL A 464 1.15 -14.62 -13.94
N GLY A 465 1.72 -14.69 -12.74
CA GLY A 465 2.73 -13.76 -12.25
C GLY A 465 2.62 -13.54 -10.75
N LEU A 466 3.11 -12.41 -10.27
CA LEU A 466 3.03 -12.01 -8.87
C LEU A 466 1.79 -11.14 -8.62
N LYS A 467 0.98 -11.54 -7.65
CA LYS A 467 -0.16 -10.79 -7.13
C LYS A 467 0.03 -10.58 -5.63
N LEU A 468 0.10 -9.33 -5.22
CA LEU A 468 0.28 -8.91 -3.82
C LEU A 468 -0.88 -8.00 -3.44
N GLU A 469 -1.61 -8.38 -2.41
CA GLU A 469 -2.68 -7.60 -1.78
C GLU A 469 -2.29 -7.38 -0.31
N VAL A 470 -2.27 -6.12 0.13
CA VAL A 470 -1.78 -5.73 1.45
C VAL A 470 -2.67 -4.68 2.09
N GLU A 471 -2.84 -4.79 3.41
CA GLU A 471 -3.62 -3.88 4.24
C GLU A 471 -2.80 -3.63 5.52
N PRO A 472 -2.07 -2.50 5.62
CA PRO A 472 -1.27 -2.17 6.79
C PRO A 472 -2.07 -1.39 7.83
N ASP A 473 -1.84 -1.65 9.12
CA ASP A 473 -2.25 -0.79 10.25
C ASP A 473 -1.01 -0.32 11.03
N VAL A 474 -0.80 0.99 11.08
CA VAL A 474 0.36 1.66 11.67
C VAL A 474 0.03 2.08 13.09
N ASN A 475 0.64 1.38 14.05
CA ASN A 475 0.53 1.73 15.46
C ASN A 475 1.47 2.89 15.80
N PRO A 476 1.15 3.71 16.83
CA PRO A 476 2.02 4.76 17.34
C PRO A 476 3.44 4.31 17.71
N ASP A 477 3.60 3.07 18.19
CA ASP A 477 4.88 2.50 18.65
C ASP A 477 5.85 2.10 17.50
N HIS A 478 5.70 2.71 16.32
CA HIS A 478 6.42 2.34 15.08
C HIS A 478 6.30 0.85 14.68
N LEU A 479 5.18 0.23 15.08
CA LEU A 479 4.82 -1.15 14.74
C LEU A 479 3.77 -1.15 13.63
N VAL A 480 4.10 -1.75 12.49
CA VAL A 480 3.16 -1.97 11.39
C VAL A 480 2.61 -3.38 11.49
N GLU A 481 1.31 -3.50 11.74
CA GLU A 481 0.58 -4.74 11.49
C GLU A 481 0.23 -4.79 10.00
N ILE A 482 0.42 -5.94 9.36
CA ILE A 482 0.26 -6.10 7.91
C ILE A 482 -0.53 -7.38 7.67
N LYS A 483 -1.69 -7.23 7.05
CA LYS A 483 -2.44 -8.34 6.47
C LYS A 483 -2.00 -8.49 5.02
N VAL A 484 -1.40 -9.64 4.71
CA VAL A 484 -0.77 -9.92 3.41
C VAL A 484 -1.47 -11.11 2.76
N ASN A 485 -1.86 -10.96 1.49
CA ASN A 485 -2.10 -12.07 0.58
C ASN A 485 -1.11 -11.95 -0.58
N LEU A 486 -0.21 -12.93 -0.70
CA LEU A 486 0.78 -13.02 -1.77
C LEU A 486 0.57 -14.31 -2.55
N GLU A 487 0.46 -14.18 -3.87
CA GLU A 487 0.31 -15.26 -4.84
C GLU A 487 1.40 -15.10 -5.91
N VAL A 488 2.17 -16.15 -6.13
CA VAL A 488 3.25 -16.19 -7.12
C VAL A 488 3.00 -17.36 -8.06
N SER A 489 2.66 -17.04 -9.30
CA SER A 489 2.25 -17.99 -10.33
C SER A 489 3.20 -17.95 -11.52
N SER A 490 3.67 -19.11 -11.97
CA SER A 490 4.65 -19.25 -13.05
C SER A 490 4.23 -20.36 -14.02
N ILE A 491 4.44 -20.16 -15.33
CA ILE A 491 4.25 -21.21 -16.33
C ILE A 491 5.35 -22.26 -16.13
N ALA A 492 4.98 -23.42 -15.60
CA ALA A 492 5.92 -24.49 -15.27
C ALA A 492 6.23 -25.41 -16.46
N LYS A 493 5.23 -25.64 -17.33
CA LYS A 493 5.39 -26.48 -18.53
C LYS A 493 4.31 -26.24 -19.58
N GLU A 494 4.71 -26.21 -20.85
CA GLU A 494 3.79 -26.34 -21.98
C GLU A 494 3.52 -27.82 -22.27
N VAL A 495 2.23 -28.17 -22.36
CA VAL A 495 1.74 -29.52 -22.65
C VAL A 495 1.04 -29.47 -24.02
N PRO A 496 1.76 -29.78 -25.11
CA PRO A 496 1.17 -29.79 -26.45
C PRO A 496 0.21 -30.98 -26.60
N ASN A 497 -1.06 -30.69 -26.88
CA ASN A 497 -2.03 -31.72 -27.23
C ASN A 497 -1.92 -32.07 -28.72
N VAL A 498 -1.20 -33.15 -29.01
CA VAL A 498 -1.00 -33.70 -30.37
C VAL A 498 -2.28 -34.13 -31.09
N GLN A 499 -3.40 -34.34 -30.39
CA GLN A 499 -4.69 -34.69 -31.01
C GLN A 499 -5.54 -33.47 -31.38
N SER A 500 -5.34 -32.32 -30.73
CA SER A 500 -6.12 -31.09 -30.95
C SER A 500 -5.30 -29.91 -31.47
N GLY A 501 -3.99 -30.08 -31.66
CA GLY A 501 -3.08 -29.00 -32.08
C GLY A 501 -3.00 -27.81 -31.10
N THR A 502 -3.54 -27.98 -29.89
CA THR A 502 -3.71 -26.92 -28.89
C THR A 502 -2.62 -27.02 -27.82
N LEU A 503 -2.10 -25.88 -27.38
CA LEU A 503 -1.12 -25.78 -26.29
C LEU A 503 -1.86 -25.59 -24.96
N ALA A 504 -1.67 -26.50 -24.01
CA ALA A 504 -2.12 -26.35 -22.63
C ALA A 504 -0.94 -25.96 -21.74
N TYR A 505 -1.20 -25.26 -20.63
CA TYR A 505 -0.15 -24.77 -19.73
C TYR A 505 -0.33 -25.36 -18.33
N GLN A 506 0.73 -25.97 -17.80
CA GLN A 506 0.84 -26.29 -16.38
C GLN A 506 1.36 -25.05 -15.66
N ILE A 507 0.59 -24.52 -14.71
CA ILE A 507 0.95 -23.34 -13.92
C ILE A 507 1.28 -23.81 -12.50
N GLY A 508 2.47 -23.46 -12.03
CA GLY A 508 2.85 -23.60 -10.62
C GLY A 508 2.44 -22.35 -9.85
N THR A 509 1.71 -22.51 -8.74
CA THR A 509 1.24 -21.40 -7.90
C THR A 509 1.75 -21.57 -6.47
N ARG A 510 2.16 -20.46 -5.84
CA ARG A 510 2.62 -20.39 -4.45
C ARG A 510 1.88 -19.28 -3.72
N ASN A 511 1.05 -19.65 -2.75
CA ASN A 511 0.15 -18.71 -2.09
C ASN A 511 0.44 -18.66 -0.58
N ALA A 512 0.55 -17.44 -0.04
CA ALA A 512 0.70 -17.15 1.38
C ALA A 512 -0.33 -16.09 1.80
N SER A 513 -1.12 -16.40 2.83
CA SER A 513 -2.07 -15.46 3.45
C SER A 513 -1.82 -15.44 4.95
N THR A 514 -1.54 -14.27 5.51
CA THR A 514 -1.15 -14.13 6.92
C THR A 514 -1.39 -12.71 7.43
N VAL A 515 -1.44 -12.56 8.77
CA VAL A 515 -1.40 -11.28 9.46
C VAL A 515 -0.20 -11.31 10.40
N LEU A 516 0.65 -10.30 10.32
CA LEU A 516 1.91 -10.22 11.06
C LEU A 516 2.18 -8.79 11.50
N ARG A 517 2.99 -8.61 12.55
CA ARG A 517 3.32 -7.28 13.07
C ARG A 517 4.82 -7.12 13.21
N LEU A 518 5.36 -6.08 12.58
CA LEU A 518 6.80 -5.82 12.43
C LEU A 518 7.11 -4.39 12.85
N ARG A 519 8.36 -4.14 13.21
CA ARG A 519 8.90 -2.78 13.37
C ARG A 519 9.25 -2.16 12.02
N ASP A 520 9.32 -0.84 11.99
CA ASP A 520 9.87 -0.10 10.86
C ASP A 520 11.28 -0.61 10.48
N GLY A 521 11.45 -1.01 9.21
CA GLY A 521 12.69 -1.56 8.67
C GLY A 521 13.00 -3.02 9.04
N GLU A 522 12.12 -3.73 9.77
CA GLU A 522 12.32 -5.12 10.16
C GLU A 522 11.94 -6.09 9.04
N THR A 523 12.91 -6.83 8.50
CA THR A 523 12.68 -7.88 7.50
C THR A 523 12.27 -9.18 8.19
N GLN A 524 11.09 -9.70 7.88
CA GLN A 524 10.60 -10.98 8.39
C GLN A 524 10.31 -11.95 7.26
N VAL A 525 10.73 -13.21 7.43
CA VAL A 525 10.34 -14.32 6.54
C VAL A 525 8.87 -14.65 6.78
N LEU A 526 8.06 -14.49 5.73
CA LEU A 526 6.63 -14.86 5.66
C LEU A 526 6.47 -16.37 5.67
N ALA A 527 7.20 -17.04 4.79
CA ALA A 527 7.12 -18.46 4.52
C ALA A 527 8.36 -18.92 3.75
N GLY A 528 8.63 -20.22 3.77
CA GLY A 528 9.60 -20.85 2.90
C GLY A 528 9.30 -22.33 2.72
N LEU A 529 9.77 -22.90 1.61
CA LEU A 529 9.62 -24.31 1.28
C LEU A 529 10.90 -24.81 0.62
N ILE A 530 11.38 -25.96 1.08
CA ILE A 530 12.47 -26.72 0.46
C ILE A 530 11.86 -28.04 -0.03
N SER A 531 12.00 -28.32 -1.32
CA SER A 531 11.54 -29.53 -1.99
C SER A 531 12.75 -30.23 -2.62
N ASP A 532 12.97 -31.49 -2.27
CA ASP A 532 14.08 -32.31 -2.76
C ASP A 532 13.52 -33.63 -3.29
N GLN A 533 13.68 -33.88 -4.59
CA GLN A 533 13.15 -35.04 -5.27
C GLN A 533 14.28 -35.76 -6.01
N ASP A 534 14.64 -36.93 -5.50
CA ASP A 534 15.62 -37.86 -6.08
C ASP A 534 14.86 -39.04 -6.72
N ARG A 535 14.98 -39.20 -8.04
CA ARG A 535 14.39 -40.29 -8.81
C ARG A 535 15.49 -41.10 -9.49
N LYS A 536 15.78 -42.28 -8.93
CA LYS A 536 16.68 -43.26 -9.53
C LYS A 536 15.89 -44.32 -10.30
N THR A 537 16.20 -44.49 -11.58
CA THR A 537 15.62 -45.51 -12.46
C THR A 537 16.75 -46.39 -12.98
N THR A 538 16.72 -47.68 -12.66
CA THR A 538 17.65 -48.67 -13.23
C THR A 538 16.87 -49.62 -14.14
N VAL A 539 17.34 -49.78 -15.37
CA VAL A 539 16.86 -50.77 -16.33
C VAL A 539 18.01 -51.73 -16.58
N GLU A 540 17.80 -53.03 -16.38
CA GLU A 540 18.86 -54.03 -16.51
C GLU A 540 18.38 -55.31 -17.17
N VAL A 541 19.29 -56.00 -17.87
CA VAL A 541 19.01 -57.33 -18.41
C VAL A 541 18.99 -58.33 -17.24
N PRO A 542 17.90 -59.09 -17.03
CA PRO A 542 17.82 -60.04 -15.93
C PRO A 542 18.96 -61.05 -15.96
N TYR A 543 19.42 -61.45 -14.77
CA TYR A 543 20.64 -62.24 -14.52
C TYR A 543 21.97 -61.54 -14.88
N LEU A 544 22.10 -60.94 -16.07
CA LEU A 544 23.36 -60.33 -16.52
C LEU A 544 23.69 -59.00 -15.81
N GLY A 545 22.69 -58.17 -15.52
CA GLY A 545 22.85 -56.92 -14.76
C GLY A 545 23.29 -57.13 -13.30
N LEU A 546 22.97 -58.29 -12.72
CA LEU A 546 23.27 -58.64 -11.32
C LEU A 546 24.73 -59.08 -11.09
N VAL A 547 25.51 -59.33 -12.15
CA VAL A 547 26.90 -59.78 -12.02
C VAL A 547 27.79 -58.63 -11.54
N PRO A 548 28.53 -58.77 -10.42
CA PRO A 548 29.43 -57.71 -9.97
C PRO A 548 30.49 -57.38 -11.04
N VAL A 549 30.85 -56.10 -11.14
CA VAL A 549 31.72 -55.52 -12.19
C VAL A 549 31.11 -55.53 -13.60
N ILE A 550 30.72 -56.69 -14.13
CA ILE A 550 30.28 -56.84 -15.53
C ILE A 550 28.85 -56.33 -15.76
N GLY A 551 27.97 -56.42 -14.75
CA GLY A 551 26.57 -56.04 -14.84
C GLY A 551 26.32 -54.58 -15.25
N ARG A 552 27.29 -53.69 -15.02
CA ARG A 552 27.25 -52.29 -15.49
C ARG A 552 27.29 -52.12 -17.02
N LEU A 553 27.69 -53.16 -17.77
CA LEU A 553 27.55 -53.20 -19.23
C LEU A 553 26.14 -53.65 -19.65
N PHE A 554 25.40 -54.33 -18.76
CA PHE A 554 24.07 -54.88 -19.01
C PHE A 554 22.96 -54.11 -18.27
N SER A 555 23.29 -52.92 -17.73
CA SER A 555 22.37 -52.01 -17.07
C SER A 555 22.43 -50.59 -17.65
N SER A 556 21.38 -49.82 -17.38
CA SER A 556 21.24 -48.40 -17.65
C SER A 556 20.70 -47.72 -16.40
N HIS A 557 21.46 -46.77 -15.86
CA HIS A 557 21.09 -46.00 -14.69
C HIS A 557 20.72 -44.58 -15.12
N ARG A 558 19.55 -44.11 -14.66
CA ARG A 558 19.08 -42.74 -14.84
C ARG A 558 18.73 -42.16 -13.48
N ASP A 559 19.59 -41.29 -12.98
CA ASP A 559 19.43 -40.56 -11.74
C ASP A 559 18.99 -39.13 -12.06
N ASP A 560 17.83 -38.73 -11.55
CA ASP A 560 17.17 -37.45 -11.83
C ASP A 560 16.89 -36.76 -10.49
N VAL A 561 17.73 -35.79 -10.13
CA VAL A 561 17.67 -35.05 -8.85
C VAL A 561 17.20 -33.64 -9.12
N SER A 562 16.13 -33.22 -8.45
CA SER A 562 15.59 -31.86 -8.54
C SER A 562 15.38 -31.28 -7.14
N LYS A 563 15.92 -30.08 -6.92
CA LYS A 563 15.80 -29.29 -5.69
C LYS A 563 15.16 -27.95 -6.01
N SER A 564 14.22 -27.52 -5.19
CA SER A 564 13.59 -26.21 -5.27
C SER A 564 13.49 -25.62 -3.87
N GLU A 565 14.04 -24.43 -3.70
CA GLU A 565 14.01 -23.66 -2.47
C GLU A 565 13.30 -22.34 -2.75
N ILE A 566 12.28 -22.00 -1.98
CA ILE A 566 11.61 -20.69 -2.04
C ILE A 566 11.59 -20.05 -0.66
N VAL A 567 11.92 -18.76 -0.62
CA VAL A 567 11.84 -17.91 0.57
C VAL A 567 11.04 -16.66 0.19
N LEU A 568 10.03 -16.35 1.01
CA LEU A 568 9.21 -15.15 0.87
C LEU A 568 9.43 -14.30 2.12
N SER A 569 9.79 -13.03 1.96
CA SER A 569 9.97 -12.09 3.07
C SER A 569 9.30 -10.75 2.81
N ILE A 570 9.05 -10.01 3.89
CA ILE A 570 8.47 -8.66 3.83
C ILE A 570 9.20 -7.73 4.79
N THR A 571 9.41 -6.49 4.36
CA THR A 571 10.00 -5.40 5.14
C THR A 571 9.11 -4.16 4.99
N PRO A 572 8.46 -3.67 6.06
CA PRO A 572 7.79 -2.38 6.04
C PRO A 572 8.79 -1.24 6.23
N ARG A 573 8.51 -0.11 5.60
CA ARG A 573 9.17 1.17 5.85
C ARG A 573 8.13 2.26 6.01
N ILE A 574 8.05 2.88 7.18
CA ILE A 574 7.12 3.97 7.46
C ILE A 574 7.61 5.22 6.72
N VAL A 575 6.86 5.66 5.70
CA VAL A 575 7.17 6.87 4.92
C VAL A 575 6.64 8.12 5.63
N ARG A 576 5.53 7.98 6.36
CA ARG A 576 4.93 9.01 7.22
C ARG A 576 4.42 8.36 8.50
N ALA A 577 4.92 8.79 9.65
CA ALA A 577 4.49 8.32 10.96
C ALA A 577 3.29 9.12 11.48
N SER A 578 2.41 8.49 12.25
CA SER A 578 1.37 9.17 13.03
C SER A 578 2.02 10.00 14.13
N LYS A 579 1.77 11.32 14.14
CA LYS A 579 2.15 12.17 15.27
C LYS A 579 1.08 12.09 16.35
N VAL A 580 1.19 11.11 17.26
CA VAL A 580 0.42 11.12 18.51
C VAL A 580 0.89 12.31 19.34
N ARG A 581 -0.01 13.26 19.60
CA ARG A 581 0.18 14.33 20.58
C ARG A 581 -0.21 13.79 21.96
N ASP A 582 0.42 14.27 23.03
CA ASP A 582 0.03 13.89 24.39
C ASP A 582 -1.42 14.37 24.63
N ALA A 583 -2.24 13.58 25.32
CA ALA A 583 -3.60 13.95 25.69
C ALA A 583 -3.66 15.27 26.47
N ARG A 584 -2.58 15.63 27.17
CA ARG A 584 -2.40 16.91 27.86
C ARG A 584 -2.16 18.10 26.92
N GLU A 585 -1.58 17.89 25.75
CA GLU A 585 -1.44 18.92 24.71
C GLU A 585 -2.78 19.20 24.01
N LEU A 586 -3.67 18.21 24.03
CA LEU A 586 -5.04 18.27 23.48
C LEU A 586 -6.09 18.69 24.53
N GLU A 587 -5.69 19.00 25.77
CA GLU A 587 -6.61 19.45 26.81
C GLU A 587 -6.89 20.96 26.67
N TYR A 588 -8.13 21.32 26.35
CA TYR A 588 -8.57 22.71 26.31
C TYR A 588 -9.97 22.91 26.89
N TRP A 589 -10.17 24.06 27.52
CA TRP A 589 -11.46 24.49 28.04
C TRP A 589 -12.40 24.87 26.89
N SER A 590 -13.59 24.29 26.89
CA SER A 590 -14.68 24.60 25.94
C SER A 590 -15.74 25.56 26.51
N GLY A 591 -15.70 25.83 27.82
CA GLY A 591 -16.66 26.68 28.53
C GLY A 591 -17.74 25.87 29.24
N THR A 592 -18.97 26.37 29.23
CA THR A 592 -20.15 25.67 29.76
C THR A 592 -21.08 25.27 28.60
N GLU A 593 -22.05 24.40 28.88
CA GLU A 593 -23.03 23.96 27.87
C GLU A 593 -23.85 25.12 27.26
N THR A 594 -23.98 26.24 27.99
CA THR A 594 -24.72 27.44 27.57
C THR A 594 -23.83 28.55 27.01
N THR A 595 -22.57 28.63 27.41
CA THR A 595 -21.62 29.64 26.94
C THR A 595 -20.26 29.01 26.63
N LEU A 596 -19.95 28.91 25.34
CA LEU A 596 -18.63 28.51 24.86
C LEU A 596 -17.60 29.56 25.30
N ARG A 597 -16.49 29.11 25.91
CA ARG A 597 -15.36 29.96 26.33
C ARG A 597 -14.05 29.21 26.19
N ASN A 598 -13.01 29.89 25.70
CA ASN A 598 -11.69 29.30 25.47
C ASN A 598 -10.77 29.30 26.72
N ALA A 599 -11.26 29.80 27.86
CA ALA A 599 -10.59 29.81 29.14
C ALA A 599 -11.64 29.78 30.28
N PRO A 600 -11.31 29.20 31.45
CA PRO A 600 -12.19 29.22 32.61
C PRO A 600 -12.22 30.63 33.21
N LEU A 601 -13.38 31.03 33.79
CA LEU A 601 -13.51 32.30 34.50
C LEU A 601 -12.77 32.21 35.85
N VAL A 602 -11.49 32.56 35.83
CA VAL A 602 -10.61 32.55 37.02
C VAL A 602 -10.21 33.99 37.33
N LEU A 603 -10.62 34.48 38.51
CA LEU A 603 -10.25 35.80 38.99
C LEU A 603 -8.74 35.87 39.24
N LYS A 604 -8.03 36.58 38.38
CA LYS A 604 -6.59 36.81 38.53
C LYS A 604 -6.37 38.10 39.34
N PRO A 605 -5.77 38.02 40.55
CA PRO A 605 -5.44 39.23 41.29
C PRO A 605 -4.44 40.07 40.48
N VAL A 606 -4.74 41.35 40.29
CA VAL A 606 -3.96 42.23 39.42
C VAL A 606 -2.55 42.40 40.00
N GLY A 607 -1.56 41.77 39.36
CA GLY A 607 -0.17 41.71 39.83
C GLY A 607 0.47 40.31 39.74
N SER A 608 -0.33 39.24 39.64
CA SER A 608 0.20 37.89 39.41
C SER A 608 0.62 37.70 37.94
N VAL A 609 1.82 38.17 37.58
CA VAL A 609 2.49 37.74 36.36
C VAL A 609 2.81 36.25 36.52
N SER A 610 2.12 35.42 35.75
CA SER A 610 2.45 34.00 35.63
C SER A 610 3.79 33.87 34.91
N VAL A 611 4.88 33.82 35.69
CA VAL A 611 6.18 33.40 35.19
C VAL A 611 6.03 31.93 34.79
N SER A 612 5.92 31.65 33.49
CA SER A 612 6.11 30.29 32.98
C SER A 612 7.54 29.89 33.33
N SER A 613 7.68 29.07 34.37
CA SER A 613 8.98 28.56 34.79
C SER A 613 9.51 27.61 33.73
N THR A 614 10.33 28.14 32.82
CA THR A 614 11.28 27.35 32.03
C THR A 614 12.25 26.69 33.01
N VAL A 615 11.88 25.50 33.50
CA VAL A 615 12.78 24.62 34.22
C VAL A 615 13.77 24.07 33.21
N ALA A 616 14.89 24.79 33.03
CA ALA A 616 16.07 24.22 32.42
C ALA A 616 16.52 23.02 33.29
N PRO A 617 16.80 21.85 32.70
CA PRO A 617 17.26 20.71 33.47
C PRO A 617 18.67 20.99 34.02
N ALA A 618 18.76 21.22 35.32
CA ALA A 618 20.03 21.39 36.00
C ALA A 618 20.84 20.08 35.95
N ALA A 619 22.10 20.17 35.56
CA ALA A 619 22.99 19.02 35.42
C ALA A 619 23.20 18.30 36.77
N ALA A 620 23.02 16.98 36.78
CA ALA A 620 23.42 16.15 37.91
C ALA A 620 24.95 15.91 37.89
N PRO A 621 25.65 15.99 39.04
CA PRO A 621 27.09 15.77 39.09
C PRO A 621 27.46 14.28 39.01
N VAL A 622 28.60 14.01 38.38
CA VAL A 622 29.17 12.66 38.24
C VAL A 622 30.14 12.37 39.40
N ALA A 623 29.92 11.28 40.13
CA ALA A 623 30.97 10.56 40.88
C ALA A 623 30.51 9.12 41.20
N ALA A 624 31.43 8.15 41.08
CA ALA A 624 31.25 6.71 41.35
C ALA A 624 32.13 6.30 42.57
N PRO A 625 32.45 5.01 42.87
CA PRO A 625 31.92 3.72 42.37
C PRO A 625 31.62 2.66 43.48
N VAL A 626 31.17 1.47 43.03
CA VAL A 626 31.12 0.11 43.64
C VAL A 626 31.46 -0.14 45.14
N SER A 627 30.67 -1.01 45.81
CA SER A 627 31.16 -2.28 46.43
C SER A 627 30.11 -3.14 47.21
N SER A 628 29.71 -4.27 46.60
CA SER A 628 29.73 -5.64 47.18
C SER A 628 28.88 -6.13 48.39
N ILE A 629 28.63 -7.46 48.34
CA ILE A 629 28.20 -8.42 49.40
C ILE A 629 26.69 -8.49 49.69
N SER A 630 26.03 -9.64 49.91
CA SER A 630 26.06 -11.03 49.39
C SER A 630 25.00 -11.82 50.19
N ARG A 631 24.25 -12.73 49.54
CA ARG A 631 23.64 -13.97 50.06
C ARG A 631 22.95 -13.97 51.46
N ASN A 632 21.69 -14.41 51.45
CA ASN A 632 21.40 -15.68 52.14
C ASN A 632 20.38 -16.57 51.38
N ARG A 633 20.47 -17.89 51.59
CA ARG A 633 19.55 -18.94 51.07
C ARG A 633 18.33 -19.06 52.03
N VAL A 634 17.32 -19.93 51.89
CA VAL A 634 17.23 -21.42 51.81
C VAL A 634 15.71 -21.77 51.67
N PRO A 635 15.23 -22.98 51.26
CA PRO A 635 15.68 -23.96 50.25
C PRO A 635 14.64 -24.20 49.12
N LEU A 636 15.02 -24.99 48.12
CA LEU A 636 14.10 -25.76 47.27
C LEU A 636 14.26 -27.27 47.59
N ALA A 637 13.16 -28.01 47.73
CA ALA A 637 13.14 -29.47 47.82
C ALA A 637 12.39 -30.06 46.62
N ALA A 638 12.75 -31.26 46.19
CA ALA A 638 12.53 -31.74 44.82
C ALA A 638 11.60 -32.96 44.69
N GLY A 639 11.09 -33.16 43.46
CA GLY A 639 10.35 -34.35 43.02
C GLY A 639 8.84 -34.11 42.82
N ALA A 640 8.17 -34.65 41.79
CA ALA A 640 8.68 -35.45 40.68
C ALA A 640 7.69 -35.55 39.50
N LEU A 641 8.24 -35.91 38.31
CA LEU A 641 7.61 -36.55 37.14
C LEU A 641 6.61 -35.79 36.23
N TYR A 642 6.87 -35.95 34.93
CA TYR A 642 6.01 -35.64 33.80
C TYR A 642 4.72 -36.49 33.78
N ARG A 643 3.60 -35.90 33.31
CA ARG A 643 2.61 -36.65 32.51
C ARG A 643 1.77 -35.75 31.59
N SER A 644 1.61 -36.17 30.34
CA SER A 644 0.72 -35.57 29.34
C SER A 644 -0.73 -36.08 29.45
N PRO A 645 -1.74 -35.34 28.95
CA PRO A 645 -3.10 -35.84 28.75
C PRO A 645 -3.31 -36.46 27.34
N PRO A 646 -4.04 -37.58 27.21
CA PRO A 646 -4.32 -38.28 25.93
C PRO A 646 -5.69 -37.90 25.30
N PRO A 647 -6.03 -38.37 24.07
CA PRO A 647 -7.23 -37.98 23.33
C PRO A 647 -8.43 -38.92 23.55
N PRO A 648 -9.67 -38.54 23.15
CA PRO A 648 -10.82 -39.43 23.08
C PRO A 648 -11.05 -40.00 21.68
N VAL A 649 -11.49 -41.27 21.60
CA VAL A 649 -11.96 -41.92 20.37
C VAL A 649 -13.23 -42.75 20.60
N SER A 650 -14.13 -42.70 19.61
CA SER A 650 -15.15 -43.70 19.19
C SER A 650 -16.18 -44.27 20.19
N ALA A 651 -17.46 -44.21 19.81
CA ALA A 651 -18.51 -45.12 20.24
C ALA A 651 -19.62 -45.27 19.16
N ALA A 652 -20.12 -46.49 18.98
CA ALA A 652 -21.28 -46.88 18.16
C ALA A 652 -21.74 -48.30 18.57
N PRO A 653 -22.91 -48.82 18.15
CA PRO A 653 -24.19 -48.21 17.78
C PRO A 653 -25.31 -48.61 18.78
N PRO A 654 -26.60 -48.34 18.51
CA PRO A 654 -27.53 -49.47 18.31
C PRO A 654 -28.59 -49.24 17.21
N ALA A 655 -29.36 -50.28 16.88
CA ALA A 655 -30.47 -50.27 15.92
C ALA A 655 -31.75 -50.89 16.51
N ALA A 656 -32.95 -50.38 16.15
CA ALA A 656 -34.17 -51.15 15.83
C ALA A 656 -35.47 -50.31 15.70
N ALA A 657 -36.27 -50.64 14.68
CA ALA A 657 -37.75 -50.64 14.60
C ALA A 657 -38.62 -49.34 14.67
N GLY A 658 -39.58 -49.20 13.72
CA GLY A 658 -40.90 -48.57 13.95
C GLY A 658 -41.49 -47.63 12.88
N GLU A 659 -42.23 -48.16 11.90
CA GLU A 659 -43.24 -47.47 11.02
C GLU A 659 -44.61 -47.30 11.72
N PRO A 660 -45.74 -46.81 11.10
CA PRO A 660 -46.01 -46.03 9.86
C PRO A 660 -46.70 -44.67 10.25
N PRO A 661 -47.71 -44.04 9.57
CA PRO A 661 -48.19 -43.95 8.16
C PRO A 661 -47.88 -42.56 7.51
N VAL A 662 -48.16 -42.18 6.24
CA VAL A 662 -48.99 -42.57 5.05
C VAL A 662 -50.25 -41.71 4.82
N ALA A 663 -50.20 -40.85 3.78
CA ALA A 663 -51.24 -40.38 2.83
C ALA A 663 -50.71 -39.11 2.11
N ASP A 664 -50.89 -38.83 0.81
CA ASP A 664 -51.46 -39.55 -0.34
C ASP A 664 -50.75 -39.05 -1.63
N VAL A 665 -50.61 -39.89 -2.67
CA VAL A 665 -50.05 -39.47 -3.99
C VAL A 665 -50.87 -40.07 -5.15
N PRO A 666 -51.60 -39.24 -5.93
CA PRO A 666 -52.17 -39.61 -7.23
C PRO A 666 -51.12 -39.48 -8.38
N PRO A 667 -51.40 -40.00 -9.60
CA PRO A 667 -50.41 -40.76 -10.35
C PRO A 667 -49.53 -39.99 -11.34
N VAL A 668 -48.48 -40.72 -11.76
CA VAL A 668 -47.54 -40.53 -12.88
C VAL A 668 -47.93 -39.49 -13.94
N ALA A 669 -47.02 -38.53 -14.15
CA ALA A 669 -46.73 -37.96 -15.46
C ALA A 669 -45.22 -38.07 -15.69
N ASP A 670 -44.80 -38.52 -16.88
CA ASP A 670 -43.39 -38.70 -17.22
C ASP A 670 -42.60 -37.39 -17.10
N VAL A 671 -41.57 -37.38 -16.24
CA VAL A 671 -40.56 -36.33 -16.21
C VAL A 671 -39.34 -36.82 -16.99
N PRO A 672 -38.84 -36.08 -18.00
CA PRO A 672 -37.67 -36.49 -18.77
C PRO A 672 -36.41 -36.62 -17.88
N PRO A 673 -35.39 -37.39 -18.30
CA PRO A 673 -34.09 -37.39 -17.62
C PRO A 673 -33.55 -35.94 -17.52
N PRO A 674 -32.78 -35.61 -16.46
CA PRO A 674 -32.43 -34.23 -16.14
C PRO A 674 -31.72 -33.55 -17.32
N GLY A 675 -32.44 -32.64 -17.97
CA GLY A 675 -31.92 -31.89 -19.10
C GLY A 675 -30.82 -30.94 -18.64
N ASN A 676 -29.74 -30.88 -19.41
CA ASN A 676 -28.75 -29.81 -19.35
C ASN A 676 -29.36 -28.51 -19.93
N GLU A 677 -30.50 -28.08 -19.40
CA GLU A 677 -31.18 -26.86 -19.84
C GLU A 677 -30.43 -25.64 -19.31
N PRO A 678 -29.96 -24.73 -20.20
CA PRO A 678 -29.23 -23.55 -19.79
C PRO A 678 -30.11 -22.61 -18.97
N LEU A 679 -29.47 -21.75 -18.18
CA LEU A 679 -30.13 -20.66 -17.48
C LEU A 679 -30.80 -19.72 -18.49
N THR A 680 -32.13 -19.77 -18.55
CA THR A 680 -32.93 -18.83 -19.32
C THR A 680 -33.33 -17.66 -18.43
N LEU A 681 -33.14 -16.44 -18.93
CA LEU A 681 -33.66 -15.22 -18.31
C LEU A 681 -34.80 -14.69 -19.19
N GLY A 682 -35.78 -14.04 -18.57
CA GLY A 682 -36.93 -13.47 -19.26
C GLY A 682 -37.41 -12.19 -18.58
N TRP A 683 -37.84 -11.23 -19.38
CA TRP A 683 -38.41 -9.97 -18.90
C TRP A 683 -39.93 -10.10 -18.71
N GLN A 684 -40.45 -9.56 -17.61
CA GLN A 684 -41.89 -9.43 -17.38
C GLN A 684 -42.23 -8.02 -16.88
N GLY A 685 -43.14 -7.33 -17.57
CA GLY A 685 -43.53 -5.95 -17.29
C GLY A 685 -44.55 -5.42 -18.32
N PRO A 686 -45.01 -4.16 -18.17
CA PRO A 686 -45.96 -3.53 -19.08
C PRO A 686 -45.31 -3.08 -20.39
N SER A 687 -45.88 -3.47 -21.54
CA SER A 687 -45.34 -3.15 -22.87
C SER A 687 -45.58 -1.71 -23.33
N GLN A 688 -46.38 -0.93 -22.60
CA GLN A 688 -46.63 0.50 -22.87
C GLN A 688 -46.63 1.32 -21.57
N ALA A 689 -46.10 2.53 -21.65
CA ALA A 689 -46.10 3.52 -20.54
C ALA A 689 -46.20 4.95 -21.08
N LYS A 690 -46.61 5.91 -20.24
CA LYS A 690 -46.63 7.35 -20.56
C LYS A 690 -45.52 8.10 -19.84
N VAL A 691 -45.19 9.30 -20.32
CA VAL A 691 -44.24 10.19 -19.64
C VAL A 691 -44.76 10.56 -18.25
N GLY A 692 -43.92 10.36 -17.23
CA GLY A 692 -44.26 10.52 -15.81
C GLY A 692 -44.71 9.24 -15.10
N ASP A 693 -45.01 8.15 -15.82
CA ASP A 693 -45.37 6.87 -15.18
C ASP A 693 -44.15 6.20 -14.52
N ARG A 694 -44.42 5.49 -13.42
CA ARG A 694 -43.46 4.54 -12.82
C ARG A 694 -43.86 3.11 -13.16
N ILE A 695 -42.98 2.42 -13.88
CA ILE A 695 -43.14 1.03 -14.28
C ILE A 695 -42.15 0.14 -13.53
N SER A 696 -42.55 -1.11 -13.26
CA SER A 696 -41.67 -2.12 -12.69
C SER A 696 -41.50 -3.27 -13.67
N LEU A 697 -40.25 -3.68 -13.87
CA LEU A 697 -39.82 -4.69 -14.83
C LEU A 697 -39.06 -5.78 -14.06
N SER A 698 -39.64 -6.97 -13.95
CA SER A 698 -39.02 -8.10 -13.27
C SER A 698 -38.20 -8.96 -14.23
N ILE A 699 -37.01 -9.34 -13.80
CA ILE A 699 -36.13 -10.30 -14.47
C ILE A 699 -36.40 -11.66 -13.85
N ASN A 700 -37.09 -12.53 -14.58
CA ASN A 700 -37.38 -13.89 -14.15
C ASN A 700 -36.30 -14.84 -14.68
N SER A 701 -36.09 -15.93 -13.96
CA SER A 701 -35.15 -16.99 -14.32
C SER A 701 -35.82 -18.36 -14.31
N ALA A 702 -35.35 -19.22 -15.21
CA ALA A 702 -35.62 -20.66 -15.19
C ALA A 702 -34.35 -21.42 -15.60
N SER A 703 -33.91 -22.34 -14.75
CA SER A 703 -32.72 -23.17 -14.99
C SER A 703 -32.91 -24.58 -14.42
N GLY A 704 -32.51 -25.59 -15.19
CA GLY A 704 -32.36 -26.96 -14.68
C GLY A 704 -31.11 -27.14 -13.82
N LEU A 705 -30.08 -26.33 -14.06
CA LEU A 705 -28.78 -26.37 -13.37
C LEU A 705 -28.77 -25.55 -12.08
N GLY A 706 -27.91 -25.93 -11.12
CA GLY A 706 -27.76 -25.27 -9.83
C GLY A 706 -26.95 -23.98 -9.90
N VAL A 707 -27.61 -22.82 -9.78
CA VAL A 707 -26.97 -21.50 -9.78
C VAL A 707 -26.64 -21.04 -8.36
N ARG A 708 -25.41 -20.60 -8.11
CA ARG A 708 -24.91 -20.10 -6.81
C ARG A 708 -24.65 -18.58 -6.82
N SER A 709 -24.25 -18.02 -7.94
CA SER A 709 -24.17 -16.56 -8.11
C SER A 709 -24.55 -16.14 -9.53
N LEU A 710 -25.13 -14.95 -9.64
CA LEU A 710 -25.60 -14.35 -10.88
C LEU A 710 -25.35 -12.84 -10.85
N GLY A 711 -24.49 -12.36 -11.73
CA GLY A 711 -24.24 -10.94 -11.98
C GLY A 711 -24.83 -10.52 -13.33
N LEU A 712 -25.56 -9.41 -13.35
CA LEU A 712 -26.25 -8.86 -14.51
C LEU A 712 -25.86 -7.39 -14.72
N LEU A 713 -25.52 -7.02 -15.96
CA LEU A 713 -25.45 -5.63 -16.39
C LEU A 713 -26.66 -5.34 -17.28
N VAL A 714 -27.60 -4.55 -16.77
CA VAL A 714 -28.74 -4.04 -17.54
C VAL A 714 -28.40 -2.65 -18.07
N SER A 715 -28.66 -2.41 -19.35
CA SER A 715 -28.55 -1.07 -19.96
C SER A 715 -29.89 -0.58 -20.48
N TYR A 716 -30.12 0.73 -20.37
CA TYR A 716 -31.34 1.42 -20.79
C TYR A 716 -31.00 2.82 -21.33
N ASP A 717 -31.93 3.44 -22.05
CA ASP A 717 -31.75 4.81 -22.55
C ASP A 717 -32.00 5.85 -21.44
N ALA A 718 -30.93 6.45 -20.93
CA ALA A 718 -30.97 7.46 -19.87
C ALA A 718 -31.59 8.81 -20.28
N ALA A 719 -31.79 9.08 -21.58
CA ALA A 719 -32.51 10.28 -22.04
C ALA A 719 -34.04 10.13 -21.90
N VAL A 720 -34.53 8.89 -21.75
CA VAL A 720 -35.95 8.54 -21.86
C VAL A 720 -36.48 7.89 -20.59
N LEU A 721 -35.66 7.07 -19.93
CA LEU A 721 -36.00 6.36 -18.69
C LEU A 721 -35.01 6.73 -17.58
N ARG A 722 -35.49 6.78 -16.33
CA ARG A 722 -34.65 6.90 -15.14
C ARG A 722 -34.88 5.72 -14.21
N ALA A 723 -33.85 4.92 -13.93
CA ALA A 723 -33.93 3.88 -12.91
C ALA A 723 -34.03 4.51 -11.51
N VAL A 724 -35.14 4.22 -10.81
CA VAL A 724 -35.47 4.75 -9.48
C VAL A 724 -34.98 3.80 -8.38
N ASP A 725 -35.23 2.51 -8.55
CA ASP A 725 -34.78 1.48 -7.61
C ASP A 725 -34.63 0.11 -8.28
N VAL A 726 -33.91 -0.80 -7.60
CA VAL A 726 -33.87 -2.23 -7.91
C VAL A 726 -34.19 -3.00 -6.63
N ALA A 727 -35.28 -3.75 -6.63
CA ALA A 727 -35.61 -4.69 -5.56
C ALA A 727 -34.98 -6.07 -5.83
N GLU A 728 -34.50 -6.71 -4.77
CA GLU A 728 -34.06 -8.11 -4.79
C GLU A 728 -35.27 -9.04 -5.02
N GLY A 729 -35.10 -10.04 -5.88
CA GLY A 729 -36.12 -11.07 -6.13
C GLY A 729 -36.14 -12.20 -5.08
N ASP A 730 -36.90 -13.25 -5.37
CA ASP A 730 -37.10 -14.38 -4.46
C ASP A 730 -36.17 -15.58 -4.74
N LEU A 731 -35.53 -15.64 -5.91
CA LEU A 731 -34.80 -16.82 -6.40
C LEU A 731 -33.84 -17.43 -5.38
N LEU A 732 -32.91 -16.65 -4.80
CA LEU A 732 -31.93 -17.17 -3.85
C LEU A 732 -32.52 -17.38 -2.45
N LYS A 733 -33.50 -16.57 -2.03
CA LYS A 733 -34.17 -16.66 -0.72
C LYS A 733 -34.97 -17.96 -0.55
N GLN A 734 -35.37 -18.60 -1.64
CA GLN A 734 -35.99 -19.93 -1.62
C GLN A 734 -35.06 -21.05 -1.10
N VAL A 735 -33.74 -20.81 -1.03
CA VAL A 735 -32.73 -21.84 -0.65
C VAL A 735 -31.77 -21.33 0.43
N ASP A 736 -31.40 -20.04 0.39
CA ASP A 736 -30.50 -19.41 1.35
C ASP A 736 -31.10 -18.06 1.81
N PRO A 737 -31.72 -17.99 3.01
CA PRO A 737 -32.26 -16.74 3.54
C PRO A 737 -31.17 -15.73 3.93
N ALA A 738 -29.89 -16.10 3.88
CA ALA A 738 -28.74 -15.23 4.11
C ALA A 738 -27.98 -14.89 2.80
N ALA A 739 -28.59 -15.10 1.64
CA ALA A 739 -28.05 -14.68 0.35
C ALA A 739 -27.75 -13.17 0.30
N SER A 740 -26.67 -12.79 -0.38
CA SER A 740 -26.25 -11.40 -0.56
C SER A 740 -26.69 -10.86 -1.91
N PHE A 741 -27.32 -9.68 -1.90
CA PHE A 741 -27.74 -8.93 -3.08
C PHE A 741 -27.09 -7.55 -3.08
N THR A 742 -26.43 -7.18 -4.18
CA THR A 742 -25.81 -5.86 -4.39
C THR A 742 -26.37 -5.23 -5.65
N LYS A 743 -26.68 -3.92 -5.58
CA LYS A 743 -27.14 -3.12 -6.72
C LYS A 743 -26.30 -1.85 -6.84
N THR A 744 -25.96 -1.50 -8.08
CA THR A 744 -25.40 -0.19 -8.44
C THR A 744 -26.20 0.37 -9.61
N ILE A 745 -26.71 1.59 -9.47
CA ILE A 745 -27.45 2.29 -10.54
C ILE A 745 -26.59 3.47 -10.97
N ASP A 746 -26.12 3.47 -12.21
CA ASP A 746 -25.48 4.60 -12.86
C ASP A 746 -26.50 5.29 -13.77
N GLN A 747 -27.01 6.42 -13.29
CA GLN A 747 -28.01 7.21 -14.00
C GLN A 747 -27.42 8.04 -15.16
N GLU A 748 -26.11 8.28 -15.19
CA GLU A 748 -25.47 9.05 -16.28
C GLU A 748 -25.13 8.14 -17.47
N SER A 749 -24.65 6.92 -17.23
CA SER A 749 -24.36 5.96 -18.31
C SER A 749 -25.54 5.08 -18.73
N GLY A 750 -26.66 5.13 -18.00
CA GLY A 750 -27.85 4.31 -18.27
C GLY A 750 -27.64 2.84 -17.95
N GLN A 751 -26.86 2.53 -16.91
CA GLN A 751 -26.46 1.16 -16.56
C GLN A 751 -26.85 0.78 -15.13
N ILE A 752 -27.19 -0.49 -14.95
CA ILE A 752 -27.53 -1.08 -13.67
C ILE A 752 -26.73 -2.37 -13.52
N VAL A 753 -25.90 -2.43 -12.48
CA VAL A 753 -25.21 -3.66 -12.07
C VAL A 753 -26.03 -4.31 -10.95
N VAL A 754 -26.36 -5.58 -11.11
CA VAL A 754 -27.09 -6.38 -10.13
C VAL A 754 -26.31 -7.68 -9.88
N ASP A 755 -25.76 -7.85 -8.68
CA ASP A 755 -24.98 -9.02 -8.29
C ASP A 755 -25.66 -9.78 -7.16
N LEU A 756 -25.86 -11.08 -7.37
CA LEU A 756 -26.47 -12.00 -6.42
C LEU A 756 -25.51 -13.16 -6.10
N ALA A 757 -25.38 -13.52 -4.83
CA ALA A 757 -24.60 -14.69 -4.42
C ALA A 757 -25.18 -15.37 -3.15
N SER A 758 -25.16 -16.70 -3.13
CA SER A 758 -25.57 -17.54 -2.00
C SER A 758 -24.50 -18.58 -1.63
N GLN A 759 -24.62 -19.17 -0.44
CA GLN A 759 -23.77 -20.31 -0.04
C GLN A 759 -24.29 -21.63 -0.62
N ALA A 760 -25.61 -21.78 -0.75
CA ALA A 760 -26.26 -22.94 -1.36
C ALA A 760 -26.74 -22.64 -2.78
N ALA A 761 -26.59 -23.59 -3.71
CA ALA A 761 -26.98 -23.43 -5.11
C ALA A 761 -28.46 -23.75 -5.34
N VAL A 762 -29.13 -22.92 -6.14
CA VAL A 762 -30.53 -23.06 -6.52
C VAL A 762 -30.63 -23.90 -7.79
N GLY A 763 -30.83 -25.20 -7.64
CA GLY A 763 -31.07 -26.14 -8.77
C GLY A 763 -32.55 -26.36 -9.05
N GLY A 764 -32.93 -26.33 -10.33
CA GLY A 764 -34.25 -26.77 -10.82
C GLY A 764 -35.44 -25.89 -10.42
N ARG A 765 -35.23 -24.67 -9.92
CA ARG A 765 -36.31 -23.74 -9.51
C ARG A 765 -36.44 -22.56 -10.46
N LYS A 766 -37.67 -22.03 -10.56
CA LYS A 766 -37.98 -20.77 -11.25
C LYS A 766 -38.23 -19.68 -10.20
N GLY A 767 -37.77 -18.47 -10.46
CA GLY A 767 -37.92 -17.34 -9.54
C GLY A 767 -37.49 -16.02 -10.15
N THR A 768 -37.88 -14.93 -9.50
CA THR A 768 -37.47 -13.57 -9.86
C THR A 768 -36.04 -13.34 -9.35
N VAL A 769 -35.18 -12.82 -10.22
CA VAL A 769 -33.81 -12.42 -9.89
C VAL A 769 -33.81 -11.04 -9.25
N ALA A 770 -34.40 -10.07 -9.93
CA ALA A 770 -34.53 -8.69 -9.47
C ALA A 770 -35.71 -8.01 -10.16
N THR A 771 -36.26 -6.98 -9.52
CA THR A 771 -37.30 -6.11 -10.09
C THR A 771 -36.79 -4.69 -10.16
N VAL A 772 -36.65 -4.16 -11.37
CA VAL A 772 -36.18 -2.78 -11.61
C VAL A 772 -37.39 -1.86 -11.76
N THR A 773 -37.41 -0.75 -11.02
CA THR A 773 -38.43 0.29 -11.16
C THR A 773 -37.86 1.47 -11.94
N PHE A 774 -38.48 1.79 -13.07
CA PHE A 774 -38.15 2.93 -13.92
C PHE A 774 -39.23 4.02 -13.83
N GLU A 775 -38.82 5.28 -13.96
CA GLU A 775 -39.69 6.44 -14.18
C GLU A 775 -39.46 6.95 -15.60
N VAL A 776 -40.52 7.13 -16.38
CA VAL A 776 -40.43 7.63 -17.76
C VAL A 776 -40.24 9.15 -17.72
N ILE A 777 -39.11 9.64 -18.19
CA ILE A 777 -38.73 11.07 -18.13
C ILE A 777 -38.75 11.78 -19.48
N GLY A 778 -38.72 11.03 -20.60
CA GLY A 778 -38.70 11.58 -21.95
C GLY A 778 -39.73 10.93 -22.87
N ALA A 779 -40.18 11.68 -23.89
CA ALA A 779 -41.06 11.16 -24.94
C ALA A 779 -40.22 10.59 -26.09
N ALA A 780 -40.39 9.29 -26.37
CA ALA A 780 -39.85 8.59 -27.53
C ALA A 780 -40.93 7.67 -28.11
N ALA A 781 -40.75 7.09 -29.30
CA ALA A 781 -41.72 6.13 -29.85
C ALA A 781 -41.59 4.73 -29.21
N GLU A 782 -40.35 4.31 -28.95
CA GLU A 782 -39.99 3.01 -28.37
C GLU A 782 -38.66 3.18 -27.63
N SER A 783 -38.51 2.55 -26.47
CA SER A 783 -37.24 2.45 -25.73
C SER A 783 -36.89 0.98 -25.49
N ALA A 784 -35.61 0.64 -25.57
CA ALA A 784 -35.13 -0.73 -25.42
C ALA A 784 -34.27 -0.88 -24.15
N ILE A 785 -34.62 -1.86 -23.31
CA ILE A 785 -33.85 -2.26 -22.13
C ILE A 785 -33.20 -3.61 -22.43
N THR A 786 -31.89 -3.74 -22.22
CA THR A 786 -31.12 -4.93 -22.60
C THR A 786 -30.28 -5.46 -21.44
N ILE A 787 -30.04 -6.77 -21.39
CA ILE A 787 -29.01 -7.34 -20.51
C ILE A 787 -27.73 -7.46 -21.34
N SER A 788 -26.82 -6.51 -21.12
CA SER A 788 -25.56 -6.38 -21.87
C SER A 788 -24.45 -7.31 -21.37
N ARG A 789 -24.54 -7.81 -20.14
CA ARG A 789 -23.63 -8.84 -19.60
C ARG A 789 -24.35 -9.74 -18.60
N ILE A 790 -24.06 -11.03 -18.67
CA ILE A 790 -24.46 -12.04 -17.69
C ILE A 790 -23.20 -12.75 -17.22
N VAL A 791 -23.05 -12.95 -15.91
CA VAL A 791 -21.99 -13.74 -15.28
C VAL A 791 -22.66 -14.71 -14.31
N SER A 792 -22.56 -16.01 -14.56
CA SER A 792 -23.20 -17.05 -13.76
C SER A 792 -22.14 -18.02 -13.20
N ALA A 793 -22.29 -18.42 -11.93
CA ALA A 793 -21.51 -19.51 -11.36
C ALA A 793 -22.42 -20.56 -10.71
N GLY A 794 -22.09 -21.82 -10.94
CA GLY A 794 -22.84 -22.98 -10.51
C GLY A 794 -22.44 -23.48 -9.12
N ALA A 795 -23.00 -24.62 -8.73
CA ALA A 795 -22.79 -25.22 -7.41
C ALA A 795 -21.30 -25.43 -7.06
N LYS A 796 -20.46 -25.80 -8.03
CA LYS A 796 -19.01 -25.99 -7.83
C LYS A 796 -18.15 -24.79 -8.27
N GLY A 797 -18.77 -23.65 -8.57
CA GLY A 797 -18.09 -22.49 -9.16
C GLY A 797 -17.85 -22.60 -10.67
N GLU A 798 -18.39 -23.63 -11.33
CA GLU A 798 -18.36 -23.76 -12.79
C GLU A 798 -19.26 -22.72 -13.48
N ALA A 799 -18.90 -22.25 -14.68
CA ALA A 799 -19.76 -21.32 -15.42
C ALA A 799 -21.05 -22.03 -15.89
N VAL A 800 -22.21 -21.48 -15.59
CA VAL A 800 -23.50 -22.05 -16.01
C VAL A 800 -23.87 -21.51 -17.38
N SER A 801 -24.07 -22.37 -18.37
CA SER A 801 -24.54 -21.96 -19.70
C SER A 801 -25.86 -21.19 -19.59
N PHE A 802 -25.98 -20.07 -20.30
CA PHE A 802 -27.15 -19.19 -20.25
C PHE A 802 -27.61 -18.79 -21.65
N VAL A 803 -28.88 -18.41 -21.76
CA VAL A 803 -29.46 -17.81 -22.96
C VAL A 803 -29.72 -16.34 -22.68
N THR A 804 -29.06 -15.46 -23.42
CA THR A 804 -29.28 -14.01 -23.30
C THR A 804 -30.72 -13.66 -23.73
N PRO A 805 -31.51 -12.96 -22.89
CA PRO A 805 -32.85 -12.56 -23.26
C PRO A 805 -32.83 -11.53 -24.40
N ALA A 806 -33.88 -11.54 -25.22
CA ALA A 806 -34.12 -10.46 -26.17
C ALA A 806 -34.28 -9.11 -25.44
N SER A 807 -33.98 -8.02 -26.14
CA SER A 807 -34.20 -6.65 -25.64
C SER A 807 -35.67 -6.44 -25.30
N TYR A 808 -35.96 -5.96 -24.08
CA TYR A 808 -37.30 -5.57 -23.70
C TYR A 808 -37.67 -4.25 -24.37
N LYS A 809 -38.71 -4.29 -25.20
CA LYS A 809 -39.20 -3.15 -25.98
C LYS A 809 -40.39 -2.52 -25.26
N LEU A 810 -40.23 -1.27 -24.84
CA LEU A 810 -41.26 -0.48 -24.19
C LEU A 810 -41.78 0.57 -25.19
N GLY A 811 -43.05 0.47 -25.59
CA GLY A 811 -43.71 1.52 -26.34
C GLY A 811 -44.02 2.71 -25.43
N LEU A 812 -43.63 3.91 -25.84
CA LEU A 812 -43.85 5.11 -25.04
C LEU A 812 -44.92 5.98 -25.71
N GLY A 813 -46.05 6.11 -25.03
CA GLY A 813 -47.15 6.96 -25.48
C GLY A 813 -46.84 8.44 -25.22
N GLN A 814 -47.20 9.31 -26.17
CA GLN A 814 -47.22 10.75 -25.95
C GLN A 814 -48.33 11.15 -24.97
#